data_AF-A0A9E1U0W0-F1
#
_entry.id   AF-A0A9E1U0W0-F1
#
_cell.length_a   1.000
_cell.length_b   1.000
_cell.length_c   1.000
_cell.angle_alpha   90.00
_cell.angle_beta   90.00
_cell.angle_gamma   90.00
#
_symmetry.space_group_name_H-M   'P 1'
#
loop_
_entity.id
_entity.type
_entity.pdbx_description
1 polymer ?
#
loop_
_entity_poly.entity_id
_entity_poly.type
_entity_poly.pdbx_seq_one_letter_code
_entity_poly.pdbx_strand_id
1 'polypeptide(L)'
;MKVALVFFVTFQVILANLSKKASIELTSIFSDHIVLQQKTENLIWGKAEPNTNLKIKPSWGNIVNTRSNDKGNWKTKISTPEAGGPYTIVISNKTERKIINDVMIGEVWLCSGQSNMEMPLSGSEPIENGEEVIKTAEYPKIRMFKVEKTVATIPQNDITGDWLVCTPNTAGDFSAVAFFFGKKLYEQLGVPIGLIHSSWGGTPAESWTSLSELKTITPFENFEQNINELNNPTSNYNIWMNQLKKIDLKTFNENDDNLVNKDYISINYDDVHWKSMKIPNWLSGSFQNFDGIIWFRKSFELTKIEKNETYYLSLGGIDDNDITFLNGVKIGRTQDWTKKRNYVIPVGLLKKGKNTISIQVFDGAGNGGIYGGDDFGIKKDDEFILDLSGDWKYLPSAILIGNNINYFTTDFSYEKMPVQEFQINSHLPTGLFNSMIHPLRLFSIKGAIWYQGESNVNRSDQYKSLFPAMIKSWRKNWNSEFSFYFTQIAPYVYSGINNSESAELRNAQNYALSLPKTGQAVTLDIGSMETIHPPKKKEVGERLAYWALAKDYEQKSVAFSGPICRVAKQNEGHVVLEFDIGAEYLVEGKDGLKEFELIYSSLDIEQVNAEIQGNTIVLENKSEIKPIAVRYAWKNGSQASLFNSENLPAPTFYLNIIN
;
A
#
# COMPACT_ATOMS: atom_id res chain seq x y z
N MET A 1 -5.79 83.87 -6.32
CA MET A 1 -4.40 84.37 -6.26
C MET A 1 -4.00 84.57 -4.80
N LYS A 2 -3.35 83.58 -4.18
CA LYS A 2 -2.24 83.73 -3.23
C LYS A 2 -1.82 82.34 -2.73
N VAL A 3 -0.51 82.16 -2.73
CA VAL A 3 0.26 80.92 -2.73
C VAL A 3 0.97 80.78 -1.38
N ALA A 4 1.19 79.52 -1.01
CA ALA A 4 2.17 78.98 -0.05
C ALA A 4 1.97 79.28 1.45
N LEU A 5 1.88 78.19 2.23
CA LEU A 5 2.73 77.99 3.41
C LEU A 5 2.69 76.52 3.89
N VAL A 6 3.90 75.96 4.05
CA VAL A 6 4.36 75.08 5.14
C VAL A 6 4.00 73.57 5.13
N PHE A 7 5.02 72.82 4.71
CA PHE A 7 5.39 71.48 5.17
C PHE A 7 5.41 71.37 6.70
N PHE A 8 4.64 70.46 7.29
CA PHE A 8 5.02 69.57 8.42
C PHE A 8 3.76 68.80 8.86
N VAL A 9 3.50 67.63 8.27
CA VAL A 9 2.58 66.63 8.84
C VAL A 9 3.28 65.28 8.79
N THR A 10 3.95 65.01 9.91
CA THR A 10 4.04 63.71 10.59
C THR A 10 4.08 62.46 9.71
N PHE A 11 5.31 61.99 9.53
CA PHE A 11 5.68 60.62 9.21
C PHE A 11 5.23 59.68 10.36
N GLN A 12 3.94 59.40 10.46
CA GLN A 12 3.41 58.21 11.14
C GLN A 12 3.06 57.19 10.05
N VAL A 13 4.09 56.71 9.36
CA VAL A 13 4.01 55.39 8.74
C VAL A 13 3.87 54.41 9.88
N ILE A 14 2.66 53.89 10.03
CA ILE A 14 2.33 52.72 10.81
C ILE A 14 3.30 51.62 10.35
N LEU A 15 4.40 51.47 11.10
CA LEU A 15 5.08 50.20 11.28
C LEU A 15 4.06 49.30 11.96
N ALA A 16 3.12 48.78 11.17
CA ALA A 16 2.50 47.52 11.46
C ALA A 16 3.68 46.55 11.50
N ASN A 17 4.17 46.31 12.72
CA ASN A 17 4.86 45.08 13.04
C ASN A 17 3.95 43.96 12.54
N LEU A 18 4.18 43.52 11.30
CA LEU A 18 3.99 42.14 10.94
C LEU A 18 4.85 41.39 11.95
N SER A 19 4.24 41.02 13.08
CA SER A 19 4.74 39.96 13.91
C SER A 19 4.79 38.75 12.99
N LYS A 20 5.93 38.56 12.30
CA LYS A 20 6.29 37.26 11.75
C LYS A 20 6.11 36.31 12.92
N LYS A 21 5.07 35.49 12.85
CA LYS A 21 4.80 34.43 13.81
C LYS A 21 6.00 33.50 13.71
N ALA A 22 6.99 33.73 14.56
CA ALA A 22 8.10 32.82 14.75
C ALA A 22 7.52 31.55 15.37
N SER A 23 7.48 30.46 14.60
CA SER A 23 7.14 29.14 15.12
C SER A 23 8.27 28.15 14.85
N ILE A 24 8.76 27.53 15.91
CA ILE A 24 9.50 26.28 15.86
C ILE A 24 8.54 25.25 15.26
N GLU A 25 8.87 24.72 14.09
CA GLU A 25 8.10 23.68 13.44
C GLU A 25 8.88 22.38 13.52
N LEU A 26 8.20 21.32 13.94
CA LEU A 26 8.74 19.98 13.98
C LEU A 26 8.01 19.16 12.92
N THR A 27 8.73 18.25 12.28
CA THR A 27 8.10 17.22 11.43
C THR A 27 7.16 16.37 12.28
N SER A 28 6.05 15.90 11.70
CA SER A 28 4.95 15.27 12.48
C SER A 28 5.38 14.05 13.31
N ILE A 29 6.46 13.36 12.90
CA ILE A 29 7.04 12.25 13.66
C ILE A 29 7.55 12.66 15.06
N PHE A 30 7.83 13.95 15.29
CA PHE A 30 8.21 14.50 16.60
C PHE A 30 7.01 15.11 17.29
N SER A 31 6.10 14.24 17.73
CA SER A 31 4.88 14.55 18.48
C SER A 31 4.85 13.78 19.81
N ASP A 32 3.88 14.11 20.67
CA ASP A 32 3.69 13.41 21.95
C ASP A 32 3.52 11.90 21.71
N HIS A 33 3.88 11.07 22.70
CA HIS A 33 3.86 9.60 22.62
C HIS A 33 4.93 8.94 21.72
N ILE A 34 5.85 9.71 21.16
CA ILE A 34 6.98 9.21 20.36
C ILE A 34 7.83 8.15 21.09
N VAL A 35 8.33 7.16 20.33
CA VAL A 35 9.44 6.29 20.74
C VAL A 35 10.70 6.66 19.97
N LEU A 36 11.79 6.91 20.68
CA LEU A 36 13.13 7.06 20.10
C LEU A 36 13.93 5.77 20.27
N GLN A 37 14.77 5.45 19.28
CA GLN A 37 15.64 4.28 19.35
C GLN A 37 16.61 4.43 20.53
N GLN A 38 16.74 3.40 21.37
CA GLN A 38 17.62 3.40 22.52
C GLN A 38 19.10 3.23 22.15
N LYS A 39 19.99 3.60 23.08
CA LYS A 39 21.45 3.37 23.00
C LYS A 39 22.08 3.89 21.70
N THR A 40 21.57 5.00 21.18
CA THR A 40 22.08 5.62 19.94
C THR A 40 21.98 7.15 19.98
N GLU A 41 22.56 7.80 18.97
CA GLU A 41 22.42 9.22 18.71
C GLU A 41 21.25 9.46 17.74
N ASN A 42 20.08 9.80 18.29
CA ASN A 42 18.91 10.10 17.47
C ASN A 42 19.05 11.51 16.87
N LEU A 43 18.75 11.65 15.58
CA LEU A 43 18.58 12.97 14.97
C LEU A 43 17.22 13.53 15.35
N ILE A 44 17.21 14.83 15.69
CA ILE A 44 16.01 15.65 15.79
C ILE A 44 16.18 16.84 14.85
N TRP A 45 15.13 17.17 14.10
CA TRP A 45 15.18 18.21 13.09
C TRP A 45 13.84 18.94 12.96
N GLY A 46 13.87 20.08 12.29
CA GLY A 46 12.69 20.90 12.07
C GLY A 46 13.03 22.21 11.37
N LYS A 47 12.10 23.17 11.46
CA LYS A 47 12.29 24.54 11.02
C LYS A 47 12.16 25.52 12.18
N ALA A 48 12.78 26.67 12.00
CA ALA A 48 12.65 27.85 12.84
C ALA A 48 12.95 29.06 11.96
N GLU A 49 12.81 30.27 12.52
CA GLU A 49 13.29 31.48 11.85
C GLU A 49 14.76 31.33 11.41
N PRO A 50 15.16 31.81 10.22
CA PRO A 50 16.53 31.68 9.74
C PRO A 50 17.59 32.17 10.73
N ASN A 51 18.73 31.48 10.78
CA ASN A 51 19.89 31.88 11.59
C ASN A 51 19.63 31.99 13.11
N THR A 52 18.62 31.27 13.62
CA THR A 52 18.17 31.32 15.02
C THR A 52 18.82 30.23 15.86
N ASN A 53 19.32 30.60 17.04
CA ASN A 53 19.85 29.66 18.02
C ASN A 53 18.71 28.91 18.71
N LEU A 54 18.83 27.60 18.80
CA LEU A 54 17.88 26.67 19.40
C LEU A 54 18.57 25.88 20.51
N LYS A 55 17.82 25.61 21.57
CA LYS A 55 18.21 24.79 22.71
C LYS A 55 17.28 23.61 22.83
N ILE A 56 17.84 22.40 22.75
CA ILE A 56 17.14 21.12 22.87
C ILE A 56 17.52 20.52 24.22
N LYS A 57 16.54 20.30 25.09
CA LYS A 57 16.73 19.75 26.43
C LYS A 57 15.88 18.49 26.60
N PRO A 58 16.44 17.28 26.37
CA PRO A 58 15.83 16.05 26.81
C PRO A 58 15.86 15.96 28.34
N SER A 59 14.84 15.35 28.97
CA SER A 59 14.79 15.21 30.44
C SER A 59 15.74 14.16 31.00
N TRP A 60 16.27 13.27 30.16
CA TRP A 60 17.20 12.19 30.56
C TRP A 60 18.68 12.55 30.37
N GLY A 61 19.00 13.70 29.78
CA GLY A 61 20.34 13.96 29.29
C GLY A 61 20.71 15.44 29.23
N ASN A 62 21.86 15.68 28.60
CA ASN A 62 22.43 17.02 28.49
C ASN A 62 21.68 17.88 27.48
N ILE A 63 21.73 19.18 27.72
CA ILE A 63 21.26 20.19 26.78
C ILE A 63 22.16 20.19 25.54
N VAL A 64 21.54 20.24 24.36
CA VAL A 64 22.21 20.41 23.08
C VAL A 64 21.80 21.75 22.47
N ASN A 65 22.77 22.53 22.01
CA ASN A 65 22.52 23.78 21.29
C ASN A 65 22.73 23.56 19.79
N THR A 66 21.87 24.15 18.96
CA THR A 66 22.01 24.15 17.50
C THR A 66 21.54 25.48 16.92
N ARG A 67 21.66 25.65 15.61
CA ARG A 67 21.24 26.86 14.90
C ARG A 67 20.55 26.49 13.59
N SER A 68 19.44 27.15 13.27
CA SER A 68 18.83 27.05 11.94
C SER A 68 19.69 27.73 10.88
N ASN A 69 19.67 27.20 9.67
CA ASN A 69 20.37 27.78 8.53
C ASN A 69 19.61 29.00 7.96
N ASP A 70 20.12 29.55 6.87
CA ASP A 70 19.53 30.67 6.11
C ASP A 70 18.13 30.37 5.56
N LYS A 71 17.79 29.09 5.38
CA LYS A 71 16.46 28.61 4.99
C LYS A 71 15.58 28.19 6.17
N GLY A 72 16.03 28.40 7.41
CA GLY A 72 15.31 28.06 8.63
C GLY A 72 15.39 26.59 9.06
N ASN A 73 16.02 25.71 8.27
CA ASN A 73 16.14 24.30 8.63
C ASN A 73 17.21 24.10 9.69
N TRP A 74 16.94 23.23 10.67
CA TRP A 74 17.91 22.82 11.68
C TRP A 74 17.84 21.32 11.91
N LYS A 75 18.97 20.74 12.33
CA LYS A 75 19.03 19.37 12.85
C LYS A 75 20.12 19.28 13.91
N THR A 76 19.95 18.37 14.86
CA THR A 76 20.96 18.05 15.86
C THR A 76 20.81 16.62 16.34
N LYS A 77 21.83 16.09 17.01
CA LYS A 77 21.81 14.76 17.62
C LYS A 77 21.49 14.85 19.11
N ILE A 78 20.72 13.90 19.62
CA ILE A 78 20.51 13.66 21.04
C ILE A 78 20.87 12.22 21.38
N SER A 79 21.74 12.02 22.36
CA SER A 79 22.07 10.68 22.86
C SER A 79 20.92 10.14 23.70
N THR A 80 20.57 8.87 23.49
CA THR A 80 19.52 8.17 24.24
C THR A 80 20.13 7.09 25.13
N PRO A 81 19.68 6.96 26.40
CA PRO A 81 20.06 5.87 27.29
C PRO A 81 19.48 4.53 26.83
N GLU A 82 19.61 3.53 27.70
CA GLU A 82 18.78 2.33 27.67
C GLU A 82 17.28 2.66 27.78
N ALA A 83 16.45 1.71 27.35
CA ALA A 83 15.01 1.80 27.32
C ALA A 83 14.38 2.30 28.63
N GLY A 84 13.39 3.19 28.51
CA GLY A 84 12.75 3.84 29.64
C GLY A 84 11.74 4.91 29.24
N GLY A 85 11.30 5.69 30.21
CA GLY A 85 10.30 6.74 30.06
C GLY A 85 9.07 6.53 30.97
N PRO A 86 8.09 7.45 30.92
CA PRO A 86 8.01 8.56 29.98
C PRO A 86 8.96 9.72 30.31
N TYR A 87 9.50 10.34 29.27
CA TYR A 87 10.37 11.51 29.32
C TYR A 87 9.74 12.71 28.61
N THR A 88 10.46 13.83 28.60
CA THR A 88 10.10 15.01 27.79
C THR A 88 11.29 15.53 27.00
N ILE A 89 11.03 16.16 25.85
CA ILE A 89 12.02 16.95 25.10
C ILE A 89 11.51 18.38 24.99
N VAL A 90 12.32 19.34 25.43
CA VAL A 90 12.02 20.77 25.32
C VAL A 90 12.86 21.37 24.21
N ILE A 91 12.23 21.97 23.20
CA ILE A 91 12.88 22.74 22.14
C ILE A 91 12.52 24.21 22.35
N SER A 92 13.53 25.08 22.43
CA SER A 92 13.30 26.49 22.72
C SER A 92 14.26 27.41 21.98
N ASN A 93 13.80 28.62 21.67
CA ASN A 93 14.62 29.75 21.27
C ASN A 93 14.40 30.89 22.30
N LYS A 94 14.73 32.14 21.94
CA LYS A 94 14.55 33.30 22.86
C LYS A 94 13.09 33.67 23.11
N THR A 95 12.17 33.32 22.20
CA THR A 95 10.79 33.81 22.17
C THR A 95 9.75 32.70 22.34
N GLU A 96 10.11 31.45 22.09
CA GLU A 96 9.20 30.32 22.02
C GLU A 96 9.79 29.07 22.68
N ARG A 97 8.90 28.23 23.22
CA ARG A 97 9.20 26.92 23.78
C ARG A 97 8.14 25.91 23.32
N LYS A 98 8.59 24.82 22.69
CA LYS A 98 7.81 23.61 22.42
C LYS A 98 8.26 22.46 23.32
N ILE A 99 7.32 21.62 23.69
CA ILE A 99 7.55 20.42 24.50
C ILE A 99 6.98 19.24 23.73
N ILE A 100 7.72 18.15 23.69
CA ILE A 100 7.23 16.82 23.34
C ILE A 100 7.10 16.05 24.66
N ASN A 101 5.89 15.61 24.98
CA ASN A 101 5.55 14.83 26.17
C ASN A 101 5.46 13.34 25.86
N ASP A 102 5.45 12.52 26.91
CA ASP A 102 5.36 11.05 26.80
C ASP A 102 6.39 10.45 25.83
N VAL A 103 7.65 10.89 25.93
CA VAL A 103 8.74 10.40 25.09
C VAL A 103 9.24 9.09 25.69
N MET A 104 9.09 7.99 24.96
CA MET A 104 9.65 6.70 25.34
C MET A 104 10.98 6.46 24.63
N ILE A 105 11.86 5.71 25.27
CA ILE A 105 13.12 5.24 24.68
C ILE A 105 13.04 3.73 24.62
N GLY A 106 13.28 3.14 23.45
CA GLY A 106 13.03 1.72 23.21
C GLY A 106 13.49 1.26 21.82
N GLU A 107 12.78 0.30 21.24
CA GLU A 107 13.08 -0.25 19.92
C GLU A 107 12.12 0.31 18.88
N VAL A 108 12.65 0.84 17.77
CA VAL A 108 11.85 1.44 16.71
C VAL A 108 11.96 0.63 15.42
N TRP A 109 10.82 0.25 14.85
CA TRP A 109 10.73 -0.52 13.62
C TRP A 109 9.85 0.17 12.58
N LEU A 110 10.30 0.16 11.33
CA LEU A 110 9.52 0.60 10.17
C LEU A 110 8.74 -0.58 9.58
N CYS A 111 7.42 -0.47 9.49
CA CYS A 111 6.53 -1.50 8.97
C CYS A 111 5.93 -1.02 7.65
N SER A 112 6.26 -1.68 6.54
CA SER A 112 5.93 -1.19 5.19
C SER A 112 5.59 -2.31 4.20
N GLY A 113 5.05 -1.95 3.05
CA GLY A 113 4.61 -2.89 2.03
C GLY A 113 3.27 -2.49 1.42
N GLN A 114 2.52 -3.49 0.97
CA GLN A 114 1.18 -3.32 0.38
C GLN A 114 0.08 -3.86 1.30
N SER A 115 -1.03 -4.32 0.72
CA SER A 115 -2.29 -4.64 1.40
C SER A 115 -2.14 -5.63 2.55
N ASN A 116 -1.29 -6.65 2.41
CA ASN A 116 -1.04 -7.61 3.49
C ASN A 116 -0.29 -7.01 4.70
N MET A 117 0.57 -5.99 4.49
CA MET A 117 1.10 -5.17 5.59
C MET A 117 0.06 -4.16 6.08
N GLU A 118 -0.70 -3.55 5.16
CA GLU A 118 -1.66 -2.50 5.50
C GLU A 118 -2.83 -2.97 6.36
N MET A 119 -3.28 -4.20 6.12
CA MET A 119 -4.50 -4.80 6.67
C MET A 119 -4.69 -4.46 8.15
N PRO A 120 -5.73 -3.69 8.52
CA PRO A 120 -5.97 -3.30 9.89
C PRO A 120 -6.35 -4.51 10.74
N LEU A 121 -6.08 -4.46 12.04
CA LEU A 121 -6.47 -5.51 12.99
C LEU A 121 -7.99 -5.69 13.06
N SER A 122 -8.76 -4.63 12.81
CA SER A 122 -10.22 -4.66 12.68
C SER A 122 -10.70 -5.37 11.40
N GLY A 123 -9.80 -5.53 10.42
CA GLY A 123 -10.05 -6.19 9.15
C GLY A 123 -10.79 -5.28 8.15
N SER A 124 -10.24 -5.14 6.94
CA SER A 124 -11.06 -4.93 5.73
C SER A 124 -11.45 -6.26 5.09
N GLU A 125 -10.75 -7.33 5.49
CA GLU A 125 -11.04 -8.74 5.26
C GLU A 125 -10.81 -9.51 6.57
N PRO A 126 -11.26 -10.78 6.70
CA PRO A 126 -11.15 -11.51 7.96
C PRO A 126 -9.72 -11.57 8.53
N ILE A 127 -9.59 -11.25 9.82
CA ILE A 127 -8.38 -11.49 10.61
C ILE A 127 -8.71 -12.52 11.68
N GLU A 128 -7.94 -13.62 11.72
CA GLU A 128 -8.16 -14.67 12.70
C GLU A 128 -8.02 -14.10 14.13
N ASN A 129 -9.10 -14.22 14.92
CA ASN A 129 -9.22 -13.67 16.27
C ASN A 129 -9.07 -12.13 16.39
N GLY A 130 -9.24 -11.36 15.31
CA GLY A 130 -9.04 -9.90 15.31
C GLY A 130 -9.82 -9.17 16.41
N GLU A 131 -11.14 -9.43 16.53
CA GLU A 131 -11.99 -8.77 17.54
C GLU A 131 -11.57 -9.06 18.99
N GLU A 132 -11.20 -10.31 19.31
CA GLU A 132 -10.74 -10.74 20.64
C GLU A 132 -9.42 -10.03 20.99
N VAL A 133 -8.51 -9.95 20.01
CA VAL A 133 -7.21 -9.30 20.17
C VAL A 133 -7.38 -7.80 20.40
N ILE A 134 -8.28 -7.13 19.66
CA ILE A 134 -8.55 -5.69 19.85
C ILE A 134 -9.08 -5.42 21.27
N LYS A 135 -10.06 -6.20 21.74
CA LYS A 135 -10.64 -6.04 23.09
C LYS A 135 -9.60 -6.09 24.21
N THR A 136 -8.50 -6.82 23.99
CA THR A 136 -7.44 -7.05 24.98
C THR A 136 -6.14 -6.28 24.68
N ALA A 137 -6.12 -5.42 23.66
CA ALA A 137 -4.93 -4.70 23.18
C ALA A 137 -4.49 -3.51 24.07
N GLU A 138 -4.28 -3.74 25.37
CA GLU A 138 -3.83 -2.72 26.33
C GLU A 138 -2.31 -2.81 26.54
N TYR A 139 -1.55 -2.17 25.65
CA TYR A 139 -0.08 -2.18 25.66
C TYR A 139 0.47 -0.76 25.69
N PRO A 140 0.39 -0.04 26.83
CA PRO A 140 0.79 1.37 26.93
C PRO A 140 2.30 1.61 26.85
N LYS A 141 3.10 0.63 26.41
CA LYS A 141 4.51 0.81 26.00
C LYS A 141 4.75 0.48 24.53
N ILE A 142 3.73 0.05 23.80
CA ILE A 142 3.72 -0.01 22.35
C ILE A 142 3.12 1.30 21.84
N ARG A 143 3.81 1.93 20.89
CA ARG A 143 3.43 3.19 20.26
C ARG A 143 3.37 3.00 18.76
N MET A 144 2.30 3.49 18.16
CA MET A 144 1.92 3.23 16.78
C MET A 144 1.85 4.54 16.03
N PHE A 145 2.69 4.71 15.02
CA PHE A 145 2.66 5.88 14.14
C PHE A 145 2.18 5.46 12.76
N LYS A 146 1.04 5.96 12.30
CA LYS A 146 0.51 5.66 10.95
C LYS A 146 0.80 6.83 10.02
N VAL A 147 1.58 6.59 8.97
CA VAL A 147 1.88 7.59 7.94
C VAL A 147 0.66 7.76 7.04
N GLU A 148 0.24 9.01 6.82
CA GLU A 148 -0.81 9.30 5.84
C GLU A 148 -0.35 8.97 4.42
N LYS A 149 -1.25 8.37 3.65
CA LYS A 149 -1.03 8.01 2.26
C LYS A 149 -0.90 9.25 1.39
N THR A 150 0.24 9.39 0.72
CA THR A 150 0.51 10.49 -0.20
C THR A 150 1.51 10.06 -1.26
N VAL A 151 1.52 10.73 -2.41
CA VAL A 151 2.41 10.46 -3.54
C VAL A 151 3.14 11.75 -3.91
N ALA A 152 4.44 11.67 -4.17
CA ALA A 152 5.20 12.82 -4.66
C ALA A 152 6.18 12.44 -5.78
N THR A 153 6.25 13.29 -6.79
CA THR A 153 7.24 13.18 -7.89
C THR A 153 8.65 13.59 -7.46
N ILE A 154 8.78 14.31 -6.34
CA ILE A 154 10.06 14.73 -5.76
C ILE A 154 10.15 14.35 -4.28
N PRO A 155 11.35 14.07 -3.74
CA PRO A 155 11.52 13.71 -2.33
C PRO A 155 11.00 14.78 -1.36
N GLN A 156 10.15 14.37 -0.44
CA GLN A 156 9.58 15.22 0.61
C GLN A 156 10.45 15.18 1.87
N ASN A 157 10.37 16.23 2.71
CA ASN A 157 11.12 16.31 3.97
C ASN A 157 10.23 16.18 5.21
N ASP A 158 8.92 16.00 5.01
CA ASP A 158 7.96 15.83 6.08
C ASP A 158 6.95 14.74 5.72
N ILE A 159 6.30 14.20 6.74
CA ILE A 159 5.19 13.26 6.67
C ILE A 159 4.06 13.77 7.58
N THR A 160 2.84 13.31 7.33
CA THR A 160 1.71 13.48 8.24
C THR A 160 1.41 12.16 8.94
N GLY A 161 1.02 12.24 10.21
CA GLY A 161 0.65 11.11 11.05
C GLY A 161 0.82 11.46 12.53
N ASP A 162 0.24 10.63 13.39
CA ASP A 162 0.26 10.81 14.84
C ASP A 162 0.76 9.54 15.54
N TRP A 163 1.49 9.71 16.65
CA TRP A 163 1.82 8.63 17.55
C TRP A 163 0.63 8.33 18.47
N LEU A 164 0.15 7.09 18.43
CA LEU A 164 -0.93 6.60 19.27
C LEU A 164 -0.40 5.58 20.28
N VAL A 165 -0.90 5.65 21.51
CA VAL A 165 -0.75 4.60 22.52
C VAL A 165 -1.55 3.37 22.08
N CYS A 166 -0.98 2.17 22.16
CA CYS A 166 -1.73 0.94 21.90
C CYS A 166 -2.75 0.67 23.01
N THR A 167 -4.02 0.83 22.67
CA THR A 167 -5.20 0.56 23.51
C THR A 167 -6.25 -0.15 22.66
N PRO A 168 -7.30 -0.74 23.26
CA PRO A 168 -8.42 -1.30 22.50
C PRO A 168 -9.06 -0.33 21.50
N ASN A 169 -9.03 0.99 21.78
CA ASN A 169 -9.63 2.01 20.90
C ASN A 169 -8.75 2.38 19.69
N THR A 170 -7.44 2.11 19.74
CA THR A 170 -6.48 2.54 18.72
C THR A 170 -5.86 1.37 17.96
N ALA A 171 -5.85 0.17 18.53
CA ALA A 171 -5.26 -1.02 17.94
C ALA A 171 -5.98 -1.50 16.67
N GLY A 172 -7.31 -1.32 16.60
CA GLY A 172 -8.14 -1.79 15.49
C GLY A 172 -7.70 -1.25 14.13
N ASP A 173 -7.37 0.04 14.04
CA ASP A 173 -7.05 0.72 12.77
C ASP A 173 -5.57 0.60 12.35
N PHE A 174 -4.77 -0.11 13.16
CA PHE A 174 -3.35 -0.33 12.92
C PHE A 174 -3.09 -1.67 12.24
N SER A 175 -1.96 -1.78 11.52
CA SER A 175 -1.58 -2.99 10.79
C SER A 175 -1.56 -4.22 11.72
N ALA A 176 -2.28 -5.26 11.35
CA ALA A 176 -2.33 -6.52 12.10
C ALA A 176 -0.93 -7.17 12.17
N VAL A 177 -0.21 -7.23 11.05
CA VAL A 177 1.15 -7.81 11.01
C VAL A 177 2.11 -7.02 11.89
N ALA A 178 2.10 -5.68 11.79
CA ALA A 178 2.96 -4.83 12.60
C ALA A 178 2.61 -4.93 14.10
N PHE A 179 1.32 -4.99 14.43
CA PHE A 179 0.84 -5.17 15.80
C PHE A 179 1.38 -6.46 16.41
N PHE A 180 1.19 -7.61 15.75
CA PHE A 180 1.66 -8.88 16.28
C PHE A 180 3.19 -8.98 16.34
N PHE A 181 3.89 -8.39 15.38
CA PHE A 181 5.34 -8.24 15.42
C PHE A 181 5.79 -7.46 16.67
N GLY A 182 5.24 -6.26 16.89
CA GLY A 182 5.62 -5.42 18.02
C GLY A 182 5.19 -5.97 19.36
N LYS A 183 4.01 -6.62 19.44
CA LYS A 183 3.54 -7.33 20.64
C LYS A 183 4.51 -8.45 21.02
N LYS A 184 4.95 -9.25 20.04
CA LYS A 184 5.90 -10.33 20.29
C LYS A 184 7.25 -9.80 20.80
N LEU A 185 7.77 -8.72 20.20
CA LEU A 185 8.99 -8.07 20.69
C LEU A 185 8.80 -7.51 22.10
N TYR A 186 7.68 -6.84 22.37
CA TYR A 186 7.37 -6.30 23.69
C TYR A 186 7.36 -7.38 24.78
N GLU A 187 6.70 -8.52 24.51
CA GLU A 187 6.62 -9.65 25.43
C GLU A 187 7.99 -10.29 25.73
N GLN A 188 8.88 -10.34 24.74
CA GLN A 188 10.18 -10.99 24.86
C GLN A 188 11.28 -10.07 25.38
N LEU A 189 11.19 -8.77 25.12
CA LEU A 189 12.23 -7.79 25.48
C LEU A 189 11.87 -6.97 26.72
N GLY A 190 10.58 -6.77 27.01
CA GLY A 190 10.11 -5.96 28.14
C GLY A 190 10.38 -4.45 28.01
N VAL A 191 10.79 -3.98 26.82
CA VAL A 191 11.11 -2.57 26.53
C VAL A 191 10.02 -1.89 25.70
N PRO A 192 9.92 -0.54 25.68
CA PRO A 192 9.00 0.16 24.79
C PRO A 192 9.26 -0.14 23.32
N ILE A 193 8.21 -0.27 22.53
CA ILE A 193 8.27 -0.58 21.09
C ILE A 193 7.57 0.53 20.31
N GLY A 194 8.28 1.15 19.36
CA GLY A 194 7.73 2.09 18.38
C GLY A 194 7.56 1.41 17.03
N LEU A 195 6.37 1.47 16.47
CA LEU A 195 6.05 0.93 15.15
C LEU A 195 5.63 2.06 14.21
N ILE A 196 6.40 2.30 13.16
CA ILE A 196 6.09 3.28 12.13
C ILE A 196 5.46 2.53 10.95
N HIS A 197 4.15 2.65 10.78
CA HIS A 197 3.39 2.02 9.71
C HIS A 197 3.32 2.92 8.48
N SER A 198 4.00 2.53 7.40
CA SER A 198 4.06 3.25 6.12
C SER A 198 3.83 2.27 4.98
N SER A 199 2.57 1.95 4.68
CA SER A 199 2.18 0.96 3.66
C SER A 199 1.02 1.45 2.79
N TRP A 200 0.86 0.85 1.61
CA TRP A 200 -0.28 1.16 0.73
C TRP A 200 -0.62 -0.03 -0.18
N GLY A 201 -1.84 -0.54 -0.05
CA GLY A 201 -2.43 -1.62 -0.85
C GLY A 201 -2.32 -1.44 -2.36
N GLY A 202 -2.10 -2.55 -3.06
CA GLY A 202 -1.99 -2.59 -4.52
C GLY A 202 -0.67 -2.06 -5.09
N THR A 203 0.26 -1.56 -4.28
CA THR A 203 1.43 -0.86 -4.82
C THR A 203 2.61 -1.78 -5.15
N PRO A 204 3.32 -1.54 -6.26
CA PRO A 204 4.47 -2.34 -6.66
C PRO A 204 5.79 -1.82 -6.04
N ALA A 205 6.81 -2.67 -5.94
CA ALA A 205 8.07 -2.35 -5.26
C ALA A 205 8.82 -1.12 -5.83
N GLU A 206 8.67 -0.83 -7.13
CA GLU A 206 9.30 0.32 -7.77
C GLU A 206 8.76 1.66 -7.24
N SER A 207 7.52 1.72 -6.77
CA SER A 207 6.96 2.92 -6.14
C SER A 207 7.67 3.26 -4.84
N TRP A 208 8.25 2.27 -4.17
CA TRP A 208 8.97 2.36 -2.90
C TRP A 208 10.49 2.44 -3.04
N THR A 209 11.01 2.51 -4.27
CA THR A 209 12.45 2.58 -4.54
C THR A 209 12.85 4.01 -4.97
N SER A 210 13.97 4.53 -4.46
CA SER A 210 14.43 5.87 -4.87
C SER A 210 14.74 5.94 -6.37
N LEU A 211 14.42 7.06 -7.01
CA LEU A 211 14.76 7.33 -8.42
C LEU A 211 16.22 7.02 -8.78
N SER A 212 17.16 7.39 -7.90
CA SER A 212 18.59 7.14 -8.12
C SER A 212 18.97 5.67 -8.17
N GLU A 213 18.21 4.80 -7.51
CA GLU A 213 18.42 3.35 -7.54
C GLU A 213 17.65 2.73 -8.70
N LEU A 214 16.40 3.15 -8.94
CA LEU A 214 15.58 2.68 -10.05
C LEU A 214 16.29 2.80 -11.39
N LYS A 215 16.98 3.92 -11.63
CA LYS A 215 17.74 4.14 -12.87
C LYS A 215 18.82 3.10 -13.15
N THR A 216 19.17 2.26 -12.18
CA THR A 216 20.14 1.17 -12.34
C THR A 216 19.50 -0.16 -12.75
N ILE A 217 18.17 -0.18 -12.93
CA ILE A 217 17.36 -1.38 -13.11
C ILE A 217 16.48 -1.22 -14.34
N THR A 218 16.47 -2.23 -15.21
CA THR A 218 15.60 -2.26 -16.39
C THR A 218 14.12 -2.42 -16.01
N PRO A 219 13.19 -1.68 -16.65
CA PRO A 219 13.35 -0.71 -17.74
C PRO A 219 13.35 0.77 -17.27
N PHE A 220 13.78 1.05 -16.04
CA PHE A 220 13.65 2.39 -15.43
C PHE A 220 14.83 3.32 -15.71
N GLU A 221 15.76 2.96 -16.60
CA GLU A 221 16.98 3.73 -16.89
C GLU A 221 16.68 5.19 -17.28
N ASN A 222 15.59 5.40 -18.04
CA ASN A 222 15.17 6.71 -18.54
C ASN A 222 14.01 7.33 -17.75
N PHE A 223 13.57 6.72 -16.65
CA PHE A 223 12.37 7.13 -15.92
C PHE A 223 12.46 8.58 -15.35
N GLU A 224 13.67 9.10 -15.15
CA GLU A 224 13.87 10.51 -14.75
C GLU A 224 13.30 11.51 -15.78
N GLN A 225 13.30 11.17 -17.08
CA GLN A 225 12.71 12.02 -18.12
C GLN A 225 11.20 12.15 -17.91
N ASN A 226 10.54 11.05 -17.55
CA ASN A 226 9.11 11.02 -17.26
C ASN A 226 8.79 11.84 -16.01
N ILE A 227 9.60 11.73 -14.95
CA ILE A 227 9.45 12.59 -13.76
C ILE A 227 9.65 14.06 -14.11
N ASN A 228 10.61 14.40 -14.98
CA ASN A 228 10.82 15.78 -15.41
C ASN A 228 9.62 16.31 -16.22
N GLU A 229 9.01 15.48 -17.07
CA GLU A 229 7.80 15.84 -17.81
C GLU A 229 6.59 16.05 -16.88
N LEU A 230 6.39 15.16 -15.90
CA LEU A 230 5.36 15.28 -14.87
C LEU A 230 5.48 16.61 -14.12
N ASN A 231 6.71 17.01 -13.80
CA ASN A 231 7.01 18.22 -13.04
C ASN A 231 7.07 19.49 -13.90
N ASN A 232 7.07 19.38 -15.23
CA ASN A 232 7.20 20.55 -16.10
C ASN A 232 5.86 21.30 -16.20
N PRO A 233 5.72 22.51 -15.61
CA PRO A 233 4.46 23.26 -15.66
C PRO A 233 4.03 23.68 -17.07
N THR A 234 4.96 23.65 -18.04
CA THR A 234 4.69 23.98 -19.44
C THR A 234 4.58 22.75 -20.35
N SER A 235 4.51 21.54 -19.79
CA SER A 235 4.17 20.35 -20.59
C SER A 235 2.75 20.48 -21.16
N ASN A 236 2.52 19.87 -22.33
CA ASN A 236 1.20 19.90 -22.97
C ASN A 236 0.10 19.39 -22.02
N TYR A 237 0.40 18.33 -21.26
CA TYR A 237 -0.49 17.79 -20.24
C TYR A 237 -0.78 18.80 -19.13
N ASN A 238 0.23 19.41 -18.52
CA ASN A 238 0.02 20.33 -17.40
C ASN A 238 -0.68 21.64 -17.83
N ILE A 239 -0.36 22.15 -19.02
CA ILE A 239 -1.10 23.29 -19.61
C ILE A 239 -2.58 22.95 -19.79
N TRP A 240 -2.87 21.75 -20.31
CA TRP A 240 -4.23 21.26 -20.52
C TRP A 240 -4.97 21.05 -19.20
N MET A 241 -4.35 20.41 -18.21
CA MET A 241 -4.92 20.20 -16.88
C MET A 241 -5.22 21.50 -16.13
N ASN A 242 -4.48 22.57 -16.40
CA ASN A 242 -4.73 23.89 -15.83
C ASN A 242 -5.96 24.61 -16.41
N GLN A 243 -6.51 24.12 -17.52
CA GLN A 243 -7.76 24.64 -18.08
C GLN A 243 -9.01 24.06 -17.40
N LEU A 244 -8.88 22.93 -16.69
CA LEU A 244 -10.00 22.24 -16.07
C LEU A 244 -10.46 22.92 -14.79
N LYS A 245 -11.77 22.95 -14.57
CA LYS A 245 -12.35 23.35 -13.29
C LYS A 245 -12.03 22.28 -12.24
N LYS A 246 -11.41 22.70 -11.14
CA LYS A 246 -11.02 21.81 -10.04
C LYS A 246 -11.95 22.00 -8.84
N ILE A 247 -12.39 20.90 -8.26
CA ILE A 247 -13.10 20.87 -6.98
C ILE A 247 -12.34 19.90 -6.09
N ASP A 248 -12.06 20.32 -4.85
CA ASP A 248 -11.45 19.44 -3.86
C ASP A 248 -12.36 18.23 -3.56
N LEU A 249 -11.77 17.05 -3.41
CA LEU A 249 -12.47 15.77 -3.24
C LEU A 249 -13.36 15.76 -2.00
N LYS A 250 -12.93 16.37 -0.89
CA LYS A 250 -13.77 16.49 0.31
C LYS A 250 -15.00 17.34 0.00
N THR A 251 -14.80 18.47 -0.67
CA THR A 251 -15.91 19.33 -1.10
C THR A 251 -16.88 18.60 -2.03
N PHE A 252 -16.35 17.77 -2.96
CA PHE A 252 -17.15 16.91 -3.82
C PHE A 252 -17.95 15.90 -3.00
N ASN A 253 -17.32 15.15 -2.11
CA ASN A 253 -17.99 14.15 -1.27
C ASN A 253 -19.09 14.75 -0.38
N GLU A 254 -18.92 15.99 0.09
CA GLU A 254 -19.91 16.71 0.90
C GLU A 254 -21.09 17.27 0.07
N ASN A 255 -20.92 17.50 -1.24
CA ASN A 255 -21.88 18.25 -2.07
C ASN A 255 -22.19 17.61 -3.44
N ASP A 256 -21.90 16.33 -3.64
CA ASP A 256 -22.00 15.66 -4.95
C ASP A 256 -23.41 15.73 -5.56
N ASP A 257 -24.46 15.63 -4.75
CA ASP A 257 -25.85 15.80 -5.17
C ASP A 257 -26.12 17.17 -5.85
N ASN A 258 -25.42 18.23 -5.43
CA ASN A 258 -25.53 19.57 -6.04
C ASN A 258 -24.69 19.70 -7.32
N LEU A 259 -23.80 18.75 -7.58
CA LEU A 259 -22.89 18.72 -8.73
C LEU A 259 -23.40 17.80 -9.85
N VAL A 260 -24.57 17.18 -9.66
CA VAL A 260 -25.30 16.40 -10.67
C VAL A 260 -25.61 17.28 -11.89
N ASN A 261 -25.21 16.83 -13.07
CA ASN A 261 -25.53 17.52 -14.31
C ASN A 261 -27.00 17.30 -14.67
N LYS A 262 -27.80 18.38 -14.60
CA LYS A 262 -29.24 18.35 -14.86
C LYS A 262 -29.60 18.01 -16.31
N ASP A 263 -28.71 18.30 -17.25
CA ASP A 263 -28.94 17.96 -18.66
C ASP A 263 -28.83 16.45 -18.84
N TYR A 264 -27.83 15.80 -18.25
CA TYR A 264 -27.57 14.37 -18.46
C TYR A 264 -28.65 13.45 -17.88
N ILE A 265 -29.35 13.91 -16.84
CA ILE A 265 -30.49 13.18 -16.26
C ILE A 265 -31.80 13.43 -17.03
N SER A 266 -31.85 14.43 -17.91
CA SER A 266 -33.06 14.76 -18.66
C SER A 266 -33.44 13.64 -19.64
N ILE A 267 -34.73 13.31 -19.66
CA ILE A 267 -35.31 12.31 -20.58
C ILE A 267 -35.14 12.73 -22.05
N ASN A 268 -35.07 14.03 -22.32
CA ASN A 268 -34.98 14.59 -23.68
C ASN A 268 -33.55 14.99 -24.07
N TYR A 269 -32.55 14.69 -23.24
CA TYR A 269 -31.16 14.96 -23.58
C TYR A 269 -30.72 14.17 -24.81
N ASP A 270 -30.04 14.86 -25.72
CA ASP A 270 -29.43 14.28 -26.92
C ASP A 270 -28.01 13.82 -26.57
N ASP A 271 -27.85 12.51 -26.41
CA ASP A 271 -26.60 11.84 -26.11
C ASP A 271 -25.96 11.21 -27.36
N VAL A 272 -26.31 11.67 -28.57
CA VAL A 272 -25.75 11.13 -29.82
C VAL A 272 -24.21 11.22 -29.86
N HIS A 273 -23.64 12.25 -29.21
CA HIS A 273 -22.20 12.47 -29.11
C HIS A 273 -21.51 11.59 -28.06
N TRP A 274 -22.27 10.90 -27.21
CA TRP A 274 -21.70 9.97 -26.24
C TRP A 274 -21.26 8.69 -26.93
N LYS A 275 -20.10 8.18 -26.51
CA LYS A 275 -19.57 6.90 -27.00
C LYS A 275 -20.37 5.75 -26.41
N SER A 276 -20.12 4.53 -26.88
CA SER A 276 -20.83 3.33 -26.43
C SER A 276 -19.86 2.28 -25.93
N MET A 277 -20.26 1.59 -24.86
CA MET A 277 -19.52 0.44 -24.33
C MET A 277 -20.48 -0.64 -23.84
N LYS A 278 -19.97 -1.87 -23.73
CA LYS A 278 -20.72 -3.02 -23.22
C LYS A 278 -20.77 -2.98 -21.69
N ILE A 279 -21.98 -3.08 -21.15
CA ILE A 279 -22.27 -3.14 -19.71
C ILE A 279 -23.24 -4.31 -19.47
N PRO A 280 -23.08 -5.10 -18.40
CA PRO A 280 -22.06 -4.97 -17.37
C PRO A 280 -20.66 -5.39 -17.82
N ASN A 281 -19.65 -4.63 -17.39
CA ASN A 281 -18.23 -4.94 -17.56
C ASN A 281 -17.37 -4.09 -16.60
N TRP A 282 -16.20 -4.61 -16.21
CA TRP A 282 -15.14 -3.78 -15.65
C TRP A 282 -14.60 -2.81 -16.70
N LEU A 283 -14.12 -1.63 -16.28
CA LEU A 283 -13.43 -0.75 -17.22
C LEU A 283 -12.16 -1.43 -17.76
N SER A 284 -11.88 -1.21 -19.03
CA SER A 284 -10.78 -1.85 -19.75
C SER A 284 -10.26 -0.94 -20.87
N GLY A 285 -9.12 -1.32 -21.46
CA GLY A 285 -8.49 -0.53 -22.51
C GLY A 285 -8.09 0.86 -22.00
N SER A 286 -8.52 1.93 -22.69
CA SER A 286 -8.18 3.31 -22.31
C SER A 286 -8.84 3.79 -21.00
N PHE A 287 -9.70 2.98 -20.37
CA PHE A 287 -10.33 3.27 -19.08
C PHE A 287 -9.82 2.38 -17.96
N GLN A 288 -8.84 1.51 -18.23
CA GLN A 288 -8.23 0.71 -17.19
C GLN A 288 -7.59 1.66 -16.14
N ASN A 289 -7.98 1.50 -14.87
CA ASN A 289 -7.57 2.36 -13.76
C ASN A 289 -7.99 3.83 -13.89
N PHE A 290 -9.15 4.09 -14.50
CA PHE A 290 -9.71 5.44 -14.56
C PHE A 290 -10.35 5.82 -13.22
N ASP A 291 -9.67 6.66 -12.46
CA ASP A 291 -10.25 7.25 -11.23
C ASP A 291 -10.93 8.58 -11.58
N GLY A 292 -12.23 8.72 -11.32
CA GLY A 292 -12.98 9.91 -11.69
C GLY A 292 -14.49 9.70 -11.79
N ILE A 293 -15.16 10.50 -12.62
CA ILE A 293 -16.61 10.45 -12.81
C ILE A 293 -16.94 10.08 -14.25
N ILE A 294 -17.62 8.95 -14.44
CA ILE A 294 -18.18 8.52 -15.73
C ILE A 294 -19.70 8.52 -15.64
N TRP A 295 -20.35 9.13 -16.62
CA TRP A 295 -21.78 9.01 -16.80
C TRP A 295 -22.12 7.87 -17.74
N PHE A 296 -23.15 7.11 -17.41
CA PHE A 296 -23.75 6.09 -18.26
C PHE A 296 -25.21 6.43 -18.53
N ARG A 297 -25.67 6.17 -19.75
CA ARG A 297 -27.06 6.43 -20.15
C ARG A 297 -27.59 5.30 -21.04
N LYS A 298 -28.83 4.89 -20.79
CA LYS A 298 -29.54 3.92 -21.63
C LYS A 298 -31.00 4.28 -21.78
N SER A 299 -31.48 4.28 -23.02
CA SER A 299 -32.89 4.34 -23.32
C SER A 299 -33.42 2.95 -23.63
N PHE A 300 -34.63 2.65 -23.17
CA PHE A 300 -35.32 1.39 -23.42
C PHE A 300 -36.82 1.62 -23.53
N GLU A 301 -37.53 0.66 -24.12
CA GLU A 301 -38.98 0.73 -24.27
C GLU A 301 -39.68 -0.37 -23.48
N LEU A 302 -40.84 -0.03 -22.91
CA LEU A 302 -41.73 -0.99 -22.26
C LEU A 302 -43.08 -1.02 -22.97
N THR A 303 -43.54 -2.22 -23.31
CA THR A 303 -44.81 -2.43 -24.02
C THR A 303 -46.02 -2.44 -23.08
N LYS A 304 -45.83 -2.84 -21.83
CA LYS A 304 -46.84 -2.85 -20.77
C LYS A 304 -46.25 -2.47 -19.40
N ILE A 305 -47.09 -1.89 -18.55
CA ILE A 305 -46.82 -1.66 -17.13
C ILE A 305 -48.09 -2.05 -16.38
N GLU A 306 -47.95 -2.91 -15.38
CA GLU A 306 -49.04 -3.39 -14.55
C GLU A 306 -49.28 -2.41 -13.40
N LYS A 307 -50.56 -2.16 -13.06
CA LYS A 307 -50.93 -1.26 -11.97
C LYS A 307 -50.82 -2.01 -10.65
N ASN A 308 -50.37 -1.32 -9.58
CA ASN A 308 -50.20 -1.83 -8.22
C ASN A 308 -49.04 -2.82 -8.01
N GLU A 309 -48.14 -2.94 -8.97
CA GLU A 309 -46.94 -3.77 -8.87
C GLU A 309 -45.72 -2.94 -8.45
N THR A 310 -44.75 -3.57 -7.76
CA THR A 310 -43.48 -2.93 -7.41
C THR A 310 -42.41 -3.30 -8.42
N TYR A 311 -41.80 -2.28 -9.03
CA TYR A 311 -40.71 -2.48 -9.98
C TYR A 311 -39.36 -2.12 -9.35
N TYR A 312 -38.32 -2.82 -9.79
CA TYR A 312 -36.94 -2.61 -9.36
C TYR A 312 -36.01 -2.44 -10.56
N LEU A 313 -34.97 -1.62 -10.38
CA LEU A 313 -33.83 -1.55 -11.28
C LEU A 313 -32.64 -2.29 -10.63
N SER A 314 -32.27 -3.42 -11.22
CA SER A 314 -31.14 -4.24 -10.81
C SER A 314 -29.92 -3.94 -11.70
N LEU A 315 -28.83 -3.45 -11.10
CA LEU A 315 -27.60 -3.06 -11.82
C LEU A 315 -26.37 -3.87 -11.39
N GLY A 316 -26.51 -4.80 -10.44
CA GLY A 316 -25.38 -5.55 -9.93
C GLY A 316 -24.35 -4.66 -9.22
N GLY A 317 -23.06 -5.03 -9.26
CA GLY A 317 -21.97 -4.25 -8.68
C GLY A 317 -21.54 -3.06 -9.55
N ILE A 318 -21.24 -1.94 -8.89
CA ILE A 318 -20.68 -0.72 -9.48
C ILE A 318 -19.49 -0.30 -8.60
N ASP A 319 -18.35 -0.04 -9.20
CA ASP A 319 -17.11 0.36 -8.52
C ASP A 319 -16.83 1.86 -8.78
N ASP A 320 -16.77 2.73 -7.75
CA ASP A 320 -17.06 2.52 -6.32
C ASP A 320 -18.50 2.88 -5.95
N ASN A 321 -18.91 4.07 -6.40
CA ASN A 321 -20.11 4.76 -5.94
C ASN A 321 -21.03 5.09 -7.14
N ASP A 322 -22.34 5.07 -6.92
CA ASP A 322 -23.30 5.49 -7.95
C ASP A 322 -24.38 6.43 -7.41
N ILE A 323 -24.86 7.32 -8.29
CA ILE A 323 -26.16 7.98 -8.18
C ILE A 323 -26.96 7.64 -9.42
N THR A 324 -28.11 7.00 -9.23
CA THR A 324 -28.92 6.43 -10.31
C THR A 324 -30.24 7.18 -10.48
N PHE A 325 -30.57 7.50 -11.72
CA PHE A 325 -31.75 8.26 -12.12
C PHE A 325 -32.58 7.50 -13.16
N LEU A 326 -33.90 7.57 -13.04
CA LEU A 326 -34.86 7.11 -14.04
C LEU A 326 -35.75 8.28 -14.45
N ASN A 327 -35.82 8.56 -15.75
CA ASN A 327 -36.66 9.62 -16.32
C ASN A 327 -36.46 10.99 -15.65
N GLY A 328 -35.23 11.30 -15.23
CA GLY A 328 -34.87 12.56 -14.55
C GLY A 328 -35.06 12.59 -13.04
N VAL A 329 -35.55 11.49 -12.44
CA VAL A 329 -35.76 11.40 -10.99
C VAL A 329 -34.72 10.45 -10.38
N LYS A 330 -34.04 10.87 -9.31
CA LYS A 330 -33.11 10.03 -8.54
C LYS A 330 -33.89 8.89 -7.90
N ILE A 331 -33.48 7.64 -8.14
CA ILE A 331 -34.10 6.44 -7.57
C ILE A 331 -33.18 5.70 -6.60
N GLY A 332 -31.89 6.00 -6.59
CA GLY A 332 -30.93 5.29 -5.77
C GLY A 332 -29.56 5.94 -5.66
N ARG A 333 -28.83 5.56 -4.61
CA ARG A 333 -27.41 5.84 -4.39
C ARG A 333 -26.82 4.71 -3.55
N THR A 334 -25.61 4.28 -3.89
CA THR A 334 -24.82 3.32 -3.10
C THR A 334 -23.37 3.77 -3.08
N GLN A 335 -22.72 3.67 -1.91
CA GLN A 335 -21.32 4.03 -1.72
C GLN A 335 -20.52 2.83 -1.19
N ASP A 336 -20.32 1.83 -2.05
CA ASP A 336 -19.70 0.56 -1.68
C ASP A 336 -19.54 -0.30 -2.95
N TRP A 337 -18.31 -0.54 -3.40
CA TRP A 337 -18.07 -1.32 -4.61
C TRP A 337 -18.54 -2.78 -4.48
N THR A 338 -18.64 -3.33 -3.26
CA THR A 338 -19.02 -4.73 -3.01
C THR A 338 -20.54 -4.95 -2.98
N LYS A 339 -21.33 -3.89 -2.82
CA LYS A 339 -22.81 -4.01 -2.72
C LYS A 339 -23.45 -4.06 -4.09
N LYS A 340 -24.34 -5.04 -4.31
CA LYS A 340 -25.18 -5.08 -5.51
C LYS A 340 -26.29 -4.02 -5.42
N ARG A 341 -26.54 -3.33 -6.54
CA ARG A 341 -27.55 -2.27 -6.66
C ARG A 341 -28.87 -2.86 -7.09
N ASN A 342 -29.88 -2.71 -6.23
CA ASN A 342 -31.27 -3.05 -6.52
C ASN A 342 -32.17 -1.91 -6.00
N TYR A 343 -32.58 -1.00 -6.88
CA TYR A 343 -33.32 0.20 -6.51
C TYR A 343 -34.81 0.06 -6.78
N VAL A 344 -35.63 0.34 -5.77
CA VAL A 344 -37.09 0.41 -5.92
C VAL A 344 -37.43 1.58 -6.86
N ILE A 345 -38.23 1.32 -7.89
CA ILE A 345 -38.71 2.33 -8.82
C ILE A 345 -39.99 2.97 -8.24
N PRO A 346 -40.02 4.29 -8.01
CA PRO A 346 -41.22 4.98 -7.52
C PRO A 346 -42.44 4.75 -8.41
N VAL A 347 -43.60 4.57 -7.79
CA VAL A 347 -44.88 4.36 -8.48
C VAL A 347 -45.14 5.49 -9.47
N GLY A 348 -45.44 5.12 -10.73
CA GLY A 348 -45.74 6.07 -11.81
C GLY A 348 -44.51 6.68 -12.50
N LEU A 349 -43.29 6.40 -12.03
CA LEU A 349 -42.07 6.90 -12.67
C LEU A 349 -41.73 6.13 -13.96
N LEU A 350 -41.93 4.81 -13.95
CA LEU A 350 -41.78 3.95 -15.12
C LEU A 350 -42.96 4.18 -16.07
N LYS A 351 -42.69 4.39 -17.36
CA LYS A 351 -43.69 4.75 -18.37
C LYS A 351 -43.83 3.66 -19.43
N LYS A 352 -45.06 3.47 -19.93
CA LYS A 352 -45.25 2.72 -21.17
C LYS A 352 -44.60 3.51 -22.32
N GLY A 353 -43.86 2.83 -23.18
CA GLY A 353 -43.02 3.44 -24.21
C GLY A 353 -41.60 3.75 -23.69
N LYS A 354 -41.01 4.86 -24.16
CA LYS A 354 -39.62 5.21 -23.89
C LYS A 354 -39.39 5.59 -22.42
N ASN A 355 -38.33 5.00 -21.85
CA ASN A 355 -37.75 5.35 -20.57
C ASN A 355 -36.24 5.57 -20.75
N THR A 356 -35.65 6.32 -19.83
CA THR A 356 -34.21 6.60 -19.83
C THR A 356 -33.64 6.45 -18.43
N ILE A 357 -32.58 5.66 -18.32
CA ILE A 357 -31.73 5.57 -17.13
C ILE A 357 -30.48 6.40 -17.36
N SER A 358 -30.10 7.18 -16.36
CA SER A 358 -28.80 7.85 -16.28
C SER A 358 -28.14 7.47 -14.96
N ILE A 359 -26.85 7.13 -15.00
CA ILE A 359 -26.07 6.73 -13.82
C ILE A 359 -24.82 7.60 -13.80
N GLN A 360 -24.60 8.31 -12.70
CA GLN A 360 -23.31 8.92 -12.41
C GLN A 360 -22.52 7.93 -11.57
N VAL A 361 -21.40 7.45 -12.10
CA VAL A 361 -20.46 6.58 -11.38
C VAL A 361 -19.26 7.41 -10.97
N PHE A 362 -18.88 7.33 -9.70
CA PHE A 362 -17.61 7.85 -9.20
C PHE A 362 -16.74 6.67 -8.76
N ASP A 363 -15.55 6.59 -9.36
CA ASP A 363 -14.52 5.62 -9.03
C ASP A 363 -13.35 6.34 -8.36
N GLY A 364 -13.01 5.95 -7.13
CA GLY A 364 -12.00 6.63 -6.33
C GLY A 364 -10.61 6.02 -6.47
N ALA A 365 -10.56 4.72 -6.77
CA ALA A 365 -9.36 3.94 -7.01
C ALA A 365 -9.75 2.57 -7.58
N GLY A 366 -8.87 1.93 -8.34
CA GLY A 366 -9.02 0.52 -8.70
C GLY A 366 -9.41 0.32 -10.15
N ASN A 367 -10.23 -0.70 -10.44
CA ASN A 367 -10.56 -1.03 -11.82
C ASN A 367 -11.78 -0.26 -12.33
N GLY A 368 -12.75 0.06 -11.46
CA GLY A 368 -13.93 0.83 -11.80
C GLY A 368 -14.94 0.11 -12.71
N GLY A 369 -16.13 0.69 -12.81
CA GLY A 369 -17.14 0.32 -13.80
C GLY A 369 -18.38 -0.35 -13.22
N ILE A 370 -19.30 -0.74 -14.11
CA ILE A 370 -20.55 -1.42 -13.76
C ILE A 370 -20.35 -2.89 -14.09
N TYR A 371 -19.77 -3.66 -13.17
CA TYR A 371 -19.30 -5.03 -13.44
C TYR A 371 -20.36 -6.11 -13.23
N GLY A 372 -21.56 -5.74 -12.76
CA GLY A 372 -22.78 -6.53 -12.94
C GLY A 372 -23.11 -7.54 -11.85
N GLY A 373 -23.94 -8.52 -12.24
CA GLY A 373 -24.58 -9.54 -11.40
C GLY A 373 -25.70 -10.22 -12.19
N ASP A 374 -26.24 -11.32 -11.68
CA ASP A 374 -27.39 -11.99 -12.31
C ASP A 374 -28.58 -11.03 -12.42
N ASP A 375 -29.35 -11.11 -13.51
CA ASP A 375 -30.54 -10.29 -13.78
C ASP A 375 -30.29 -8.77 -13.85
N PHE A 376 -29.33 -8.32 -14.67
CA PHE A 376 -29.07 -6.91 -14.93
C PHE A 376 -30.22 -6.27 -15.75
N GLY A 377 -31.16 -5.57 -15.10
CA GLY A 377 -32.36 -5.14 -15.78
C GLY A 377 -33.51 -4.64 -14.91
N ILE A 378 -34.72 -4.64 -15.49
CA ILE A 378 -35.96 -4.31 -14.78
C ILE A 378 -36.58 -5.58 -14.21
N LYS A 379 -36.90 -5.54 -12.91
CA LYS A 379 -37.66 -6.59 -12.22
C LYS A 379 -39.02 -6.07 -11.79
N LYS A 380 -39.99 -6.98 -11.68
CA LYS A 380 -41.31 -6.76 -11.08
C LYS A 380 -41.43 -7.78 -9.96
N ASP A 381 -41.37 -7.32 -8.72
CA ASP A 381 -41.06 -8.17 -7.56
C ASP A 381 -39.82 -9.03 -7.85
N ASP A 382 -39.96 -10.37 -7.83
CA ASP A 382 -38.87 -11.32 -8.15
C ASP A 382 -38.83 -11.73 -9.64
N GLU A 383 -39.78 -11.30 -10.47
CA GLU A 383 -39.85 -11.63 -11.89
C GLU A 383 -38.93 -10.72 -12.72
N PHE A 384 -38.05 -11.30 -13.53
CA PHE A 384 -37.21 -10.56 -14.46
C PHE A 384 -37.99 -10.18 -15.72
N ILE A 385 -38.13 -8.88 -15.98
CA ILE A 385 -39.01 -8.35 -17.03
C ILE A 385 -38.23 -7.93 -18.27
N LEU A 386 -37.05 -7.34 -18.10
CA LEU A 386 -36.28 -6.80 -19.22
C LEU A 386 -34.79 -6.82 -18.92
N ASP A 387 -34.01 -7.43 -19.81
CA ASP A 387 -32.56 -7.34 -19.82
C ASP A 387 -32.08 -5.97 -20.34
N LEU A 388 -31.22 -5.32 -19.57
CA LEU A 388 -30.60 -4.04 -19.91
C LEU A 388 -29.11 -4.18 -20.25
N SER A 389 -28.58 -5.40 -20.34
CA SER A 389 -27.21 -5.66 -20.74
C SER A 389 -26.92 -5.19 -22.19
N GLY A 390 -25.64 -5.17 -22.57
CA GLY A 390 -25.19 -4.78 -23.90
C GLY A 390 -24.76 -3.32 -23.98
N ASP A 391 -25.11 -2.64 -25.06
CA ASP A 391 -24.59 -1.29 -25.32
C ASP A 391 -25.24 -0.23 -24.41
N TRP A 392 -24.40 0.56 -23.78
CA TRP A 392 -24.75 1.75 -23.01
C TRP A 392 -23.98 2.95 -23.54
N LYS A 393 -24.60 4.12 -23.53
CA LYS A 393 -23.90 5.39 -23.79
C LYS A 393 -23.06 5.75 -22.58
N TYR A 394 -21.86 6.28 -22.80
CA TYR A 394 -21.00 6.76 -21.73
C TYR A 394 -20.30 8.09 -22.05
N LEU A 395 -20.01 8.85 -21.00
CA LEU A 395 -19.24 10.10 -21.05
C LEU A 395 -18.39 10.27 -19.79
N PRO A 396 -17.04 10.25 -19.90
CA PRO A 396 -16.17 10.68 -18.82
C PRO A 396 -16.34 12.18 -18.60
N SER A 397 -16.66 12.59 -17.38
CA SER A 397 -16.99 13.98 -17.04
C SER A 397 -16.00 14.63 -16.08
N ALA A 398 -15.21 13.85 -15.35
CA ALA A 398 -14.10 14.34 -14.55
C ALA A 398 -13.06 13.26 -14.29
N ILE A 399 -11.82 13.66 -14.01
CA ILE A 399 -10.74 12.78 -13.56
C ILE A 399 -10.27 13.19 -12.15
N LEU A 400 -10.04 12.21 -11.29
CA LEU A 400 -9.50 12.38 -9.95
C LEU A 400 -7.97 12.38 -10.01
N ILE A 401 -7.32 13.46 -9.57
CA ILE A 401 -5.87 13.54 -9.46
C ILE A 401 -5.51 14.15 -8.10
N GLY A 402 -4.79 13.39 -7.28
CA GLY A 402 -4.59 13.72 -5.87
C GLY A 402 -5.96 13.87 -5.18
N ASN A 403 -6.17 14.98 -4.47
CA ASN A 403 -7.46 15.30 -3.84
C ASN A 403 -8.32 16.24 -4.68
N ASN A 404 -8.19 16.26 -6.00
CA ASN A 404 -8.99 17.15 -6.86
C ASN A 404 -9.74 16.38 -7.94
N ILE A 405 -11.04 16.65 -8.05
CA ILE A 405 -11.89 16.30 -9.18
C ILE A 405 -11.73 17.38 -10.25
N ASN A 406 -11.18 17.00 -11.41
CA ASN A 406 -10.93 17.90 -12.53
C ASN A 406 -12.01 17.67 -13.60
N TYR A 407 -12.96 18.60 -13.72
CA TYR A 407 -14.11 18.46 -14.60
C TYR A 407 -13.75 18.77 -16.05
N PHE A 408 -14.08 17.83 -16.93
CA PHE A 408 -13.95 17.97 -18.37
C PHE A 408 -15.01 18.92 -18.94
N THR A 409 -14.70 19.49 -20.10
CA THR A 409 -15.61 20.32 -20.88
C THR A 409 -15.60 19.88 -22.34
N THR A 410 -16.43 20.47 -23.19
CA THR A 410 -16.45 20.17 -24.63
C THR A 410 -15.09 20.44 -25.29
N ASP A 411 -14.40 21.50 -24.88
CA ASP A 411 -13.09 21.86 -25.43
C ASP A 411 -11.94 21.07 -24.80
N PHE A 412 -12.11 20.65 -23.55
CA PHE A 412 -11.15 19.88 -22.77
C PHE A 412 -11.78 18.55 -22.33
N SER A 413 -12.14 17.71 -23.30
CA SER A 413 -12.75 16.40 -23.06
C SER A 413 -11.69 15.32 -22.84
N TYR A 414 -12.07 14.19 -22.24
CA TYR A 414 -11.16 13.06 -22.02
C TYR A 414 -10.45 12.60 -23.31
N GLU A 415 -11.16 12.57 -24.44
CA GLU A 415 -10.58 12.19 -25.74
C GLU A 415 -9.50 13.14 -26.26
N LYS A 416 -9.53 14.39 -25.79
CA LYS A 416 -8.58 15.45 -26.15
C LYS A 416 -7.46 15.58 -25.12
N MET A 417 -7.47 14.77 -24.07
CA MET A 417 -6.44 14.80 -23.03
C MET A 417 -5.10 14.40 -23.65
N PRO A 418 -4.03 15.22 -23.51
CA PRO A 418 -2.70 14.84 -23.95
C PRO A 418 -2.26 13.53 -23.28
N VAL A 419 -1.64 12.65 -24.05
CA VAL A 419 -1.10 11.39 -23.51
C VAL A 419 0.02 11.71 -22.53
N GLN A 420 -0.06 11.12 -21.35
CA GLN A 420 0.99 11.13 -20.34
C GLN A 420 1.37 9.68 -20.06
N GLU A 421 2.65 9.34 -20.19
CA GLU A 421 3.11 7.94 -20.04
C GLU A 421 2.88 7.40 -18.61
N PHE A 422 2.99 8.28 -17.62
CA PHE A 422 2.78 7.95 -16.21
C PHE A 422 1.79 8.91 -15.58
N GLN A 423 0.98 8.43 -14.65
CA GLN A 423 0.10 9.26 -13.84
C GLN A 423 0.68 9.42 -12.43
N ILE A 424 0.37 10.55 -11.77
CA ILE A 424 0.73 10.77 -10.37
C ILE A 424 -0.26 10.02 -9.48
N ASN A 425 0.02 8.75 -9.23
CA ASN A 425 -0.74 7.88 -8.34
C ASN A 425 0.20 6.95 -7.55
N SER A 426 -0.36 6.07 -6.74
CA SER A 426 0.41 5.17 -5.86
C SER A 426 1.27 4.14 -6.62
N HIS A 427 1.05 3.96 -7.93
CA HIS A 427 1.86 3.09 -8.80
C HIS A 427 3.02 3.82 -9.48
N LEU A 428 3.12 5.16 -9.35
CA LEU A 428 4.23 5.92 -9.91
C LEU A 428 5.56 5.38 -9.34
N PRO A 429 6.51 4.91 -10.17
CA PRO A 429 7.84 4.53 -9.69
C PRO A 429 8.49 5.71 -8.92
N THR A 430 9.19 5.43 -7.82
CA THR A 430 9.68 6.39 -6.80
C THR A 430 8.64 7.22 -6.05
N GLY A 431 7.37 7.19 -6.44
CA GLY A 431 6.33 8.11 -5.95
C GLY A 431 6.09 8.02 -4.44
N LEU A 432 6.02 6.80 -3.91
CA LEU A 432 5.81 6.53 -2.48
C LEU A 432 7.09 6.58 -1.68
N PHE A 433 8.23 6.22 -2.29
CA PHE A 433 9.53 6.46 -1.70
C PHE A 433 9.69 7.93 -1.33
N ASN A 434 9.38 8.82 -2.27
CA ASN A 434 9.55 10.25 -2.11
C ASN A 434 8.70 10.84 -0.97
N SER A 435 7.47 10.38 -0.82
CA SER A 435 6.48 10.97 0.09
C SER A 435 6.35 10.25 1.42
N MET A 436 6.52 8.92 1.46
CA MET A 436 6.21 8.09 2.64
C MET A 436 7.44 7.42 3.28
N ILE A 437 8.59 7.39 2.59
CA ILE A 437 9.84 6.75 3.08
C ILE A 437 10.97 7.77 3.26
N HIS A 438 11.25 8.59 2.25
CA HIS A 438 12.33 9.56 2.26
C HIS A 438 12.27 10.53 3.46
N PRO A 439 11.11 11.04 3.91
CA PRO A 439 11.08 11.90 5.09
C PRO A 439 11.49 11.17 6.38
N LEU A 440 11.30 9.85 6.46
CA LEU A 440 11.67 9.02 7.61
C LEU A 440 13.17 8.70 7.66
N ARG A 441 13.94 8.96 6.59
CA ARG A 441 15.35 8.55 6.45
C ARG A 441 16.30 9.04 7.54
N LEU A 442 15.91 10.11 8.25
CA LEU A 442 16.70 10.70 9.33
C LEU A 442 16.31 10.13 10.71
N PHE A 443 15.19 9.40 10.81
CA PHE A 443 14.73 8.79 12.04
C PHE A 443 15.51 7.49 12.30
N SER A 444 16.06 7.35 13.51
CA SER A 444 16.80 6.15 13.89
C SER A 444 15.83 4.98 14.08
N ILE A 445 16.10 3.88 13.38
CA ILE A 445 15.33 2.64 13.46
C ILE A 445 16.29 1.47 13.72
N LYS A 446 15.81 0.43 14.40
CA LYS A 446 16.51 -0.85 14.56
C LYS A 446 16.48 -1.66 13.26
N GLY A 447 15.33 -1.64 12.58
CA GLY A 447 15.13 -2.36 11.33
C GLY A 447 13.79 -2.05 10.67
N ALA A 448 13.53 -2.76 9.57
CA ALA A 448 12.28 -2.68 8.83
C ALA A 448 11.66 -4.08 8.62
N ILE A 449 10.33 -4.14 8.66
CA ILE A 449 9.55 -5.29 8.22
C ILE A 449 8.76 -4.95 6.96
N TRP A 450 8.70 -5.90 6.03
CA TRP A 450 8.15 -5.70 4.69
C TRP A 450 7.20 -6.82 4.26
N TYR A 451 6.01 -6.48 3.78
CA TYR A 451 5.11 -7.46 3.15
C TYR A 451 4.54 -6.90 1.85
N GLN A 452 5.18 -7.30 0.76
CA GLN A 452 4.79 -6.94 -0.60
C GLN A 452 5.33 -7.96 -1.60
N GLY A 453 4.63 -8.05 -2.72
CA GLY A 453 5.07 -8.74 -3.90
C GLY A 453 3.91 -9.00 -4.85
N GLU A 454 2.68 -9.06 -4.34
CA GLU A 454 1.50 -9.47 -5.09
C GLU A 454 1.28 -8.59 -6.36
N SER A 455 1.54 -7.28 -6.28
CA SER A 455 1.47 -6.37 -7.45
C SER A 455 2.63 -6.51 -8.46
N ASN A 456 3.60 -7.37 -8.16
CA ASN A 456 4.75 -7.69 -9.03
C ASN A 456 4.75 -9.16 -9.48
N VAL A 457 3.71 -9.96 -9.19
CA VAL A 457 3.65 -11.41 -9.47
C VAL A 457 3.97 -11.75 -10.93
N ASN A 458 3.39 -11.01 -11.87
CA ASN A 458 3.62 -11.23 -13.31
C ASN A 458 4.96 -10.68 -13.82
N ARG A 459 5.85 -10.21 -12.93
CA ARG A 459 7.14 -9.58 -13.24
C ARG A 459 8.25 -10.15 -12.35
N SER A 460 8.17 -11.44 -12.03
CA SER A 460 9.11 -12.16 -11.16
C SER A 460 10.57 -11.94 -11.54
N ASP A 461 10.90 -11.98 -12.84
CA ASP A 461 12.27 -11.74 -13.34
C ASP A 461 12.78 -10.33 -13.05
N GLN A 462 11.95 -9.30 -13.26
CA GLN A 462 12.30 -7.93 -12.89
C GLN A 462 12.45 -7.81 -11.36
N TYR A 463 11.59 -8.48 -10.61
CA TYR A 463 11.56 -8.42 -9.14
C TYR A 463 12.84 -8.96 -8.50
N LYS A 464 13.50 -9.96 -9.11
CA LYS A 464 14.80 -10.51 -8.67
C LYS A 464 15.86 -9.42 -8.48
N SER A 465 15.86 -8.40 -9.33
CA SER A 465 16.79 -7.28 -9.26
C SER A 465 16.21 -6.10 -8.48
N LEU A 466 14.91 -5.81 -8.68
CA LEU A 466 14.23 -4.67 -8.08
C LEU A 466 14.19 -4.72 -6.56
N PHE A 467 13.79 -5.84 -5.96
CA PHE A 467 13.58 -5.90 -4.51
C PHE A 467 14.88 -5.78 -3.71
N PRO A 468 15.99 -6.49 -4.04
CA PRO A 468 17.28 -6.23 -3.41
C PRO A 468 17.77 -4.79 -3.58
N ALA A 469 17.52 -4.18 -4.75
CA ALA A 469 17.89 -2.79 -4.99
C ALA A 469 17.07 -1.81 -4.13
N MET A 470 15.77 -2.06 -3.93
CA MET A 470 14.94 -1.28 -3.00
C MET A 470 15.51 -1.30 -1.58
N ILE A 471 15.91 -2.47 -1.08
CA ILE A 471 16.54 -2.60 0.25
C ILE A 471 17.84 -1.79 0.33
N LYS A 472 18.70 -1.89 -0.70
CA LYS A 472 19.95 -1.09 -0.80
C LYS A 472 19.65 0.41 -0.84
N SER A 473 18.64 0.83 -1.60
CA SER A 473 18.18 2.20 -1.70
C SER A 473 17.81 2.74 -0.31
N TRP A 474 17.01 2.01 0.47
CA TRP A 474 16.61 2.45 1.81
C TRP A 474 17.81 2.57 2.74
N ARG A 475 18.65 1.53 2.81
CA ARG A 475 19.87 1.55 3.65
C ARG A 475 20.82 2.70 3.28
N LYS A 476 20.99 2.97 1.99
CA LYS A 476 21.77 4.10 1.48
C LYS A 476 21.19 5.45 1.89
N ASN A 477 19.86 5.62 1.81
CA ASN A 477 19.20 6.86 2.19
C ASN A 477 19.20 7.12 3.71
N TRP A 478 19.16 6.06 4.53
CA TRP A 478 19.34 6.13 5.98
C TRP A 478 20.81 6.28 6.40
N ASN A 479 21.76 6.01 5.50
CA ASN A 479 23.17 5.82 5.83
C ASN A 479 23.36 4.79 6.97
N SER A 480 22.62 3.68 6.91
CA SER A 480 22.63 2.63 7.92
C SER A 480 22.31 1.27 7.31
N GLU A 481 23.08 0.25 7.68
CA GLU A 481 22.80 -1.15 7.34
C GLU A 481 21.93 -1.79 8.43
N PHE A 482 20.68 -1.34 8.53
CA PHE A 482 19.69 -1.87 9.47
C PHE A 482 19.10 -3.20 8.97
N SER A 483 18.55 -4.00 9.88
CA SER A 483 17.94 -5.30 9.58
C SER A 483 16.66 -5.15 8.76
N PHE A 484 16.48 -5.99 7.73
CA PHE A 484 15.35 -5.94 6.82
C PHE A 484 14.69 -7.32 6.70
N TYR A 485 13.54 -7.49 7.35
CA TYR A 485 12.82 -8.76 7.35
C TYR A 485 11.57 -8.65 6.49
N PHE A 486 11.32 -9.66 5.66
CA PHE A 486 10.21 -9.60 4.71
C PHE A 486 9.41 -10.89 4.71
N THR A 487 8.16 -10.80 4.24
CA THR A 487 7.27 -11.95 4.14
C THR A 487 7.26 -12.48 2.72
N GLN A 488 7.48 -13.79 2.55
CA GLN A 488 7.24 -14.47 1.28
C GLN A 488 5.75 -14.40 0.98
N ILE A 489 5.35 -14.00 -0.24
CA ILE A 489 3.92 -13.88 -0.56
C ILE A 489 3.21 -15.21 -0.35
N ALA A 490 1.93 -15.14 0.02
CA ALA A 490 1.13 -16.34 0.24
C ALA A 490 0.88 -17.08 -1.08
N PRO A 491 0.69 -18.41 -1.04
CA PRO A 491 0.04 -19.13 -2.14
C PRO A 491 -1.29 -18.46 -2.46
N TYR A 492 -1.63 -18.30 -3.74
CA TYR A 492 -2.90 -17.77 -4.23
C TYR A 492 -3.08 -18.13 -5.71
N VAL A 493 -4.30 -18.44 -6.14
CA VAL A 493 -4.60 -18.87 -7.51
C VAL A 493 -4.80 -17.67 -8.44
N TYR A 494 -3.72 -17.18 -9.07
CA TYR A 494 -3.77 -16.03 -9.99
C TYR A 494 -4.44 -16.34 -11.34
N SER A 495 -3.97 -17.37 -12.04
CA SER A 495 -4.44 -17.74 -13.40
C SER A 495 -4.83 -19.22 -13.52
N GLY A 496 -4.57 -20.00 -12.47
CA GLY A 496 -4.76 -21.45 -12.42
C GLY A 496 -3.92 -22.07 -11.30
N ILE A 497 -4.44 -23.10 -10.63
CA ILE A 497 -3.82 -23.67 -9.41
C ILE A 497 -2.42 -24.24 -9.67
N ASN A 498 -2.20 -24.81 -10.85
CA ASN A 498 -0.94 -25.44 -11.26
C ASN A 498 0.01 -24.49 -12.02
N ASN A 499 -0.38 -23.23 -12.25
CA ASN A 499 0.49 -22.24 -12.88
C ASN A 499 1.52 -21.72 -11.86
N SER A 500 2.58 -21.04 -12.31
CA SER A 500 3.78 -20.80 -11.51
C SER A 500 4.03 -19.34 -11.10
N GLU A 501 3.16 -18.40 -11.43
CA GLU A 501 3.46 -16.96 -11.29
C GLU A 501 3.82 -16.58 -9.84
N SER A 502 3.04 -17.04 -8.87
CA SER A 502 3.36 -16.78 -7.46
C SER A 502 4.57 -17.57 -6.98
N ALA A 503 4.83 -18.78 -7.48
CA ALA A 503 6.03 -19.54 -7.14
C ALA A 503 7.31 -18.86 -7.64
N GLU A 504 7.28 -18.35 -8.86
CA GLU A 504 8.38 -17.59 -9.44
C GLU A 504 8.68 -16.33 -8.65
N LEU A 505 7.64 -15.59 -8.23
CA LEU A 505 7.82 -14.42 -7.39
C LEU A 505 8.34 -14.78 -5.98
N ARG A 506 7.81 -15.85 -5.36
CA ARG A 506 8.32 -16.33 -4.06
C ARG A 506 9.79 -16.69 -4.12
N ASN A 507 10.21 -17.34 -5.22
CA ASN A 507 11.62 -17.60 -5.47
C ASN A 507 12.41 -16.31 -5.75
N ALA A 508 11.84 -15.35 -6.48
CA ALA A 508 12.47 -14.04 -6.71
C ALA A 508 12.71 -13.29 -5.39
N GLN A 509 11.81 -13.38 -4.41
CA GLN A 509 11.99 -12.81 -3.08
C GLN A 509 13.22 -13.38 -2.34
N ASN A 510 13.61 -14.64 -2.60
CA ASN A 510 14.78 -15.26 -1.98
C ASN A 510 16.10 -14.56 -2.36
N TYR A 511 16.17 -13.87 -3.50
CA TYR A 511 17.38 -13.15 -3.91
C TYR A 511 17.75 -12.03 -2.94
N ALA A 512 16.77 -11.46 -2.23
CA ALA A 512 17.03 -10.49 -1.17
C ALA A 512 17.84 -11.08 0.01
N LEU A 513 17.78 -12.40 0.24
CA LEU A 513 18.57 -13.08 1.28
C LEU A 513 20.08 -13.09 1.01
N SER A 514 20.51 -12.71 -0.20
CA SER A 514 21.93 -12.49 -0.50
C SER A 514 22.49 -11.23 0.16
N LEU A 515 21.62 -10.31 0.60
CA LEU A 515 22.03 -9.10 1.30
C LEU A 515 22.25 -9.38 2.79
N PRO A 516 23.24 -8.74 3.44
CA PRO A 516 23.44 -8.88 4.87
C PRO A 516 22.22 -8.40 5.66
N LYS A 517 22.03 -8.97 6.87
CA LYS A 517 20.95 -8.62 7.80
C LYS A 517 19.56 -8.65 7.16
N THR A 518 19.30 -9.68 6.37
CA THR A 518 17.98 -9.95 5.80
C THR A 518 17.43 -11.27 6.32
N GLY A 519 16.12 -11.43 6.23
CA GLY A 519 15.40 -12.61 6.71
C GLY A 519 14.01 -12.68 6.10
N GLN A 520 13.50 -13.89 5.94
CA GLN A 520 12.23 -14.16 5.26
C GLN A 520 11.29 -14.94 6.16
N ALA A 521 10.10 -14.41 6.41
CA ALA A 521 8.98 -15.13 6.99
C ALA A 521 8.23 -15.86 5.87
N VAL A 522 8.22 -17.19 5.93
CA VAL A 522 7.54 -18.03 4.94
C VAL A 522 6.07 -18.20 5.32
N THR A 523 5.17 -18.29 4.35
CA THR A 523 3.70 -18.31 4.56
C THR A 523 3.00 -19.50 3.91
N LEU A 524 3.74 -20.42 3.30
CA LEU A 524 3.23 -21.59 2.56
C LEU A 524 2.21 -22.46 3.32
N ASP A 525 2.28 -22.50 4.65
CA ASP A 525 1.43 -23.30 5.55
C ASP A 525 0.30 -22.49 6.21
N ILE A 526 0.41 -21.16 6.20
CA ILE A 526 -0.54 -20.22 6.84
C ILE A 526 -1.23 -19.29 5.82
N GLY A 527 -0.95 -19.47 4.53
CA GLY A 527 -1.56 -18.76 3.41
C GLY A 527 -2.93 -19.30 3.00
N SER A 528 -3.44 -18.89 1.84
CA SER A 528 -4.74 -19.32 1.33
C SER A 528 -4.80 -19.33 -0.19
N MET A 529 -5.23 -20.43 -0.79
CA MET A 529 -5.46 -20.48 -2.23
C MET A 529 -6.71 -19.70 -2.67
N GLU A 530 -7.61 -19.40 -1.74
CA GLU A 530 -8.92 -18.79 -2.00
C GLU A 530 -8.93 -17.28 -1.83
N THR A 531 -8.00 -16.74 -1.02
CA THR A 531 -7.86 -15.29 -0.83
C THR A 531 -6.40 -14.87 -0.87
N ILE A 532 -6.15 -13.74 -1.54
CA ILE A 532 -4.86 -13.07 -1.59
C ILE A 532 -4.48 -12.41 -0.25
N HIS A 533 -5.44 -12.29 0.68
CA HIS A 533 -5.24 -11.77 2.04
C HIS A 533 -5.55 -12.82 3.11
N PRO A 534 -4.64 -13.80 3.36
CA PRO A 534 -4.87 -14.83 4.36
C PRO A 534 -5.08 -14.26 5.77
N PRO A 535 -5.98 -14.85 6.59
CA PRO A 535 -6.39 -14.29 7.88
C PRO A 535 -5.35 -14.43 9.00
N LYS A 536 -4.36 -15.32 8.85
CA LYS A 536 -3.34 -15.68 9.85
C LYS A 536 -2.23 -14.63 10.02
N LYS A 537 -2.62 -13.38 10.32
CA LYS A 537 -1.68 -12.25 10.45
C LYS A 537 -0.80 -12.33 11.69
N LYS A 538 -1.26 -13.03 12.73
CA LYS A 538 -0.50 -13.26 13.95
C LYS A 538 0.79 -14.02 13.67
N GLU A 539 0.68 -15.15 12.99
CA GLU A 539 1.80 -16.01 12.65
C GLU A 539 2.79 -15.30 11.73
N VAL A 540 2.31 -14.47 10.80
CA VAL A 540 3.18 -13.63 9.96
C VAL A 540 4.00 -12.65 10.82
N GLY A 541 3.33 -11.88 11.68
CA GLY A 541 3.99 -10.92 12.57
C GLY A 541 4.98 -11.57 13.53
N GLU A 542 4.61 -12.71 14.11
CA GLU A 542 5.49 -13.47 15.01
C GLU A 542 6.70 -14.06 14.28
N ARG A 543 6.54 -14.56 13.05
CA ARG A 543 7.67 -15.08 12.24
C ARG A 543 8.68 -13.99 11.89
N LEU A 544 8.22 -12.79 11.60
CA LEU A 544 9.10 -11.62 11.43
C LEU A 544 9.80 -11.25 12.74
N ALA A 545 9.12 -11.35 13.89
CA ALA A 545 9.70 -11.08 15.19
C ALA A 545 10.75 -12.12 15.59
N TYR A 546 10.59 -13.39 15.21
CA TYR A 546 11.59 -14.42 15.45
C TYR A 546 12.94 -14.09 14.81
N TRP A 547 12.93 -13.55 13.58
CA TRP A 547 14.14 -13.06 12.93
C TRP A 547 14.83 -11.96 13.74
N ALA A 548 14.08 -10.95 14.19
CA ALA A 548 14.62 -9.88 15.01
C ALA A 548 15.17 -10.39 16.36
N LEU A 549 14.41 -11.23 17.08
CA LEU A 549 14.84 -11.80 18.36
C LEU A 549 16.15 -12.59 18.22
N ALA A 550 16.26 -13.43 17.19
CA ALA A 550 17.45 -14.25 16.99
C ALA A 550 18.66 -13.46 16.48
N LYS A 551 18.46 -12.48 15.58
CA LYS A 551 19.56 -11.82 14.84
C LYS A 551 19.93 -10.44 15.36
N ASP A 552 18.98 -9.69 15.90
CA ASP A 552 19.19 -8.31 16.38
C ASP A 552 19.30 -8.21 17.91
N TYR A 553 18.73 -9.19 18.61
CA TYR A 553 18.70 -9.28 20.08
C TYR A 553 19.40 -10.53 20.61
N GLU A 554 20.05 -11.29 19.73
CA GLU A 554 20.92 -12.43 20.04
C GLU A 554 20.27 -13.54 20.90
N GLN A 555 18.95 -13.70 20.82
CA GLN A 555 18.23 -14.78 21.50
C GLN A 555 18.41 -16.10 20.73
N LYS A 556 19.54 -16.77 20.99
CA LYS A 556 19.99 -17.97 20.25
C LYS A 556 19.03 -19.16 20.28
N SER A 557 18.14 -19.25 21.26
CA SER A 557 17.15 -20.34 21.39
C SER A 557 15.90 -20.16 20.53
N VAL A 558 15.73 -18.98 19.91
CA VAL A 558 14.56 -18.71 19.07
C VAL A 558 14.80 -19.28 17.69
N ALA A 559 14.03 -20.29 17.27
CA ALA A 559 13.98 -20.67 15.87
C ALA A 559 13.29 -19.58 15.06
N PHE A 560 13.94 -19.14 13.98
CA PHE A 560 13.53 -17.97 13.22
C PHE A 560 13.32 -18.22 11.73
N SER A 561 13.74 -19.38 11.22
CA SER A 561 13.54 -19.78 9.84
C SER A 561 13.29 -21.27 9.76
N GLY A 562 12.51 -21.70 8.76
CA GLY A 562 12.48 -23.10 8.34
C GLY A 562 13.74 -23.48 7.55
N PRO A 563 13.83 -24.72 7.05
CA PRO A 563 15.01 -25.18 6.31
C PRO A 563 15.24 -24.37 5.03
N ILE A 564 16.43 -23.79 4.85
CA ILE A 564 16.77 -23.04 3.64
C ILE A 564 17.70 -23.89 2.77
N CYS A 565 17.20 -24.40 1.64
CA CYS A 565 18.02 -25.18 0.72
C CYS A 565 19.10 -24.29 0.09
N ARG A 566 20.37 -24.71 0.15
CA ARG A 566 21.51 -23.97 -0.42
C ARG A 566 22.16 -24.67 -1.59
N VAL A 567 22.18 -25.99 -1.52
CA VAL A 567 22.98 -26.81 -2.43
C VAL A 567 22.10 -27.96 -2.89
N ALA A 568 22.12 -28.20 -4.19
CA ALA A 568 21.60 -29.41 -4.81
C ALA A 568 22.77 -30.09 -5.54
N LYS A 569 23.10 -31.31 -5.16
CA LYS A 569 24.23 -32.07 -5.72
C LYS A 569 23.75 -33.35 -6.38
N GLN A 570 24.29 -33.65 -7.55
CA GLN A 570 24.10 -34.96 -8.16
C GLN A 570 24.89 -36.01 -7.37
N ASN A 571 24.25 -37.12 -7.01
CA ASN A 571 24.91 -38.27 -6.39
C ASN A 571 24.27 -39.55 -6.93
N GLU A 572 24.99 -40.31 -7.76
CA GLU A 572 24.60 -41.62 -8.36
C GLU A 572 23.10 -41.99 -8.27
N GLY A 573 22.32 -41.63 -9.30
CA GLY A 573 20.88 -41.92 -9.35
C GLY A 573 19.99 -41.06 -8.44
N HIS A 574 20.57 -40.10 -7.71
CA HIS A 574 19.87 -39.23 -6.77
C HIS A 574 20.33 -37.78 -6.88
N VAL A 575 19.51 -36.87 -6.36
CA VAL A 575 19.88 -35.47 -6.10
C VAL A 575 19.79 -35.23 -4.60
N VAL A 576 20.89 -34.82 -3.99
CA VAL A 576 20.97 -34.55 -2.55
C VAL A 576 20.87 -33.05 -2.31
N LEU A 577 19.91 -32.65 -1.48
CA LEU A 577 19.67 -31.27 -1.07
C LEU A 577 20.25 -31.03 0.33
N GLU A 578 21.07 -29.99 0.46
CA GLU A 578 21.66 -29.56 1.74
C GLU A 578 21.05 -28.22 2.18
N PHE A 579 20.74 -28.10 3.47
CA PHE A 579 20.00 -26.98 4.05
C PHE A 579 20.85 -26.21 5.07
N ASP A 580 20.77 -24.88 5.00
CA ASP A 580 21.31 -23.94 5.99
C ASP A 580 20.25 -23.61 7.07
N ILE A 581 20.73 -22.91 8.12
CA ILE A 581 19.99 -22.01 9.03
C ILE A 581 18.48 -22.28 9.06
N GLY A 582 18.04 -22.98 10.10
CA GLY A 582 16.63 -23.31 10.31
C GLY A 582 16.39 -24.79 10.55
N ALA A 583 17.35 -25.67 10.27
CA ALA A 583 17.26 -27.09 10.61
C ALA A 583 18.19 -27.44 11.78
N GLU A 584 17.64 -27.63 12.98
CA GLU A 584 18.26 -28.56 13.93
C GLU A 584 17.97 -30.01 13.47
N TYR A 585 16.77 -30.23 12.93
CA TYR A 585 16.30 -31.44 12.25
C TYR A 585 15.28 -31.07 11.16
N LEU A 586 15.26 -31.84 10.06
CA LEU A 586 14.23 -31.75 9.02
C LEU A 586 12.99 -32.55 9.44
N VAL A 587 11.81 -32.00 9.18
CA VAL A 587 10.52 -32.62 9.50
C VAL A 587 9.63 -32.57 8.27
N GLU A 588 9.01 -33.71 7.95
CA GLU A 588 8.02 -33.79 6.88
C GLU A 588 6.66 -33.26 7.35
N GLY A 589 5.88 -32.72 6.41
CA GLY A 589 4.50 -32.34 6.64
C GLY A 589 3.62 -33.58 6.92
N LYS A 590 2.39 -33.33 7.37
CA LYS A 590 1.44 -34.40 7.78
C LYS A 590 1.16 -35.44 6.68
N ASP A 591 1.28 -35.04 5.42
CA ASP A 591 1.05 -35.93 4.27
C ASP A 591 2.36 -36.40 3.61
N GLY A 592 3.49 -36.30 4.31
CA GLY A 592 4.83 -36.58 3.80
C GLY A 592 5.41 -35.46 2.92
N LEU A 593 6.62 -35.69 2.41
CA LEU A 593 7.31 -34.76 1.51
C LEU A 593 6.66 -34.76 0.11
N LYS A 594 6.30 -33.57 -0.37
CA LYS A 594 5.61 -33.35 -1.65
C LYS A 594 6.14 -32.12 -2.38
N GLU A 595 5.78 -32.00 -3.65
CA GLU A 595 6.08 -30.82 -4.49
C GLU A 595 7.56 -30.59 -4.78
N PHE A 596 8.36 -31.67 -4.81
CA PHE A 596 9.71 -31.65 -5.36
C PHE A 596 9.68 -32.03 -6.83
N GLU A 597 10.33 -31.22 -7.66
CA GLU A 597 10.40 -31.43 -9.11
C GLU A 597 11.85 -31.34 -9.59
N LEU A 598 12.28 -32.34 -10.36
CA LEU A 598 13.55 -32.33 -11.10
C LEU A 598 13.30 -31.78 -12.51
N ILE A 599 14.19 -30.92 -12.98
CA ILE A 599 14.14 -30.31 -14.30
C ILE A 599 15.28 -30.88 -15.14
N TYR A 600 14.95 -31.49 -16.27
CA TYR A 600 15.92 -31.99 -17.25
C TYR A 600 16.05 -31.03 -18.43
N SER A 601 14.95 -30.35 -18.79
CA SER A 601 14.92 -29.26 -19.78
C SER A 601 13.71 -28.36 -19.55
N SER A 602 13.55 -27.27 -20.32
CA SER A 602 12.40 -26.38 -20.21
C SER A 602 11.05 -27.06 -20.48
N LEU A 603 11.04 -28.20 -21.18
CA LEU A 603 9.85 -28.98 -21.51
C LEU A 603 9.77 -30.30 -20.74
N ASP A 604 10.77 -30.63 -19.94
CA ASP A 604 10.90 -31.91 -19.25
C ASP A 604 11.14 -31.69 -17.76
N ILE A 605 10.05 -31.80 -17.00
CA ILE A 605 9.96 -31.54 -15.56
C ILE A 605 9.20 -32.72 -14.95
N GLU A 606 9.82 -33.39 -13.98
CA GLU A 606 9.26 -34.57 -13.32
C GLU A 606 9.07 -34.31 -11.83
N GLN A 607 7.89 -34.66 -11.30
CA GLN A 607 7.68 -34.72 -9.85
C GLN A 607 8.32 -35.98 -9.29
N VAL A 608 9.13 -35.83 -8.25
CA VAL A 608 9.94 -36.93 -7.70
C VAL A 608 9.63 -37.22 -6.24
N ASN A 609 9.92 -38.45 -5.82
CA ASN A 609 9.89 -38.82 -4.42
C ASN A 609 11.07 -38.18 -3.67
N ALA A 610 10.80 -37.76 -2.44
CA ALA A 610 11.78 -37.14 -1.55
C ALA A 610 11.80 -37.89 -0.21
N GLU A 611 12.98 -38.06 0.37
CA GLU A 611 13.18 -38.68 1.69
C GLU A 611 14.13 -37.82 2.54
N ILE A 612 13.85 -37.70 3.85
CA ILE A 612 14.80 -37.11 4.80
C ILE A 612 15.85 -38.15 5.17
N GLN A 613 17.13 -37.83 4.95
CA GLN A 613 18.26 -38.63 5.42
C GLN A 613 19.18 -37.77 6.30
N GLY A 614 18.96 -37.83 7.61
CA GLY A 614 19.63 -36.95 8.57
C GLY A 614 19.22 -35.49 8.34
N ASN A 615 20.17 -34.66 7.88
CA ASN A 615 19.96 -33.24 7.61
C ASN A 615 19.89 -32.90 6.12
N THR A 616 19.72 -33.91 5.26
CA THR A 616 19.55 -33.74 3.81
C THR A 616 18.20 -34.26 3.35
N ILE A 617 17.77 -33.79 2.18
CA ILE A 617 16.69 -34.41 1.42
C ILE A 617 17.32 -35.13 0.24
N VAL A 618 16.98 -36.41 0.05
CA VAL A 618 17.41 -37.20 -1.09
C VAL A 618 16.22 -37.34 -2.05
N LEU A 619 16.44 -36.93 -3.29
CA LEU A 619 15.46 -37.05 -4.37
C LEU A 619 15.85 -38.18 -5.30
N GLU A 620 14.90 -39.06 -5.61
CA GLU A 620 15.10 -40.16 -6.55
C GLU A 620 15.13 -39.62 -8.00
N ASN A 621 16.20 -39.90 -8.75
CA ASN A 621 16.25 -39.66 -10.20
C ASN A 621 16.11 -41.00 -10.95
N LYS A 622 14.91 -41.29 -11.45
CA LYS A 622 14.62 -42.50 -12.23
C LYS A 622 15.08 -42.42 -13.69
N SER A 623 15.39 -41.23 -14.17
CA SER A 623 15.84 -40.99 -15.53
C SER A 623 17.34 -41.26 -15.67
N GLU A 624 17.74 -41.82 -16.82
CA GLU A 624 19.15 -41.90 -17.20
C GLU A 624 19.75 -40.51 -17.51
N ILE A 625 18.89 -39.53 -17.77
CA ILE A 625 19.27 -38.14 -18.01
C ILE A 625 19.56 -37.48 -16.65
N LYS A 626 20.62 -36.68 -16.59
CA LYS A 626 20.92 -35.89 -15.39
C LYS A 626 20.07 -34.62 -15.37
N PRO A 627 19.35 -34.34 -14.28
CA PRO A 627 18.62 -33.08 -14.14
C PRO A 627 19.58 -31.90 -14.03
N ILE A 628 19.17 -30.75 -14.57
CA ILE A 628 19.93 -29.48 -14.53
C ILE A 628 19.56 -28.63 -13.32
N ALA A 629 18.36 -28.82 -12.77
CA ALA A 629 17.85 -28.03 -11.66
C ALA A 629 16.81 -28.82 -10.84
N VAL A 630 16.55 -28.32 -9.65
CA VAL A 630 15.50 -28.78 -8.74
C VAL A 630 14.68 -27.58 -8.28
N ARG A 631 13.38 -27.80 -8.11
CA ARG A 631 12.49 -26.82 -7.49
C ARG A 631 11.55 -27.46 -6.48
N TYR A 632 11.12 -26.66 -5.52
CA TYR A 632 10.19 -27.04 -4.46
C TYR A 632 9.04 -26.04 -4.36
N ALA A 633 7.82 -26.56 -4.18
CA ALA A 633 6.61 -25.76 -4.02
C ALA A 633 6.40 -24.76 -5.17
N TRP A 634 6.40 -25.28 -6.41
CA TRP A 634 6.43 -24.47 -7.64
C TRP A 634 5.07 -24.30 -8.36
N LYS A 635 4.02 -24.05 -7.59
CA LYS A 635 2.65 -23.80 -8.11
C LYS A 635 2.00 -22.63 -7.41
N ASN A 636 0.94 -22.09 -8.01
CA ASN A 636 0.11 -21.05 -7.42
C ASN A 636 -0.59 -21.53 -6.15
N GLY A 637 -1.10 -22.76 -6.18
CA GLY A 637 -1.68 -23.44 -5.02
C GLY A 637 -0.70 -24.36 -4.29
N SER A 638 0.58 -24.02 -4.18
CA SER A 638 1.50 -24.85 -3.41
C SER A 638 1.24 -24.80 -1.90
N GLN A 639 1.48 -25.91 -1.21
CA GLN A 639 1.51 -25.98 0.26
C GLN A 639 2.86 -26.47 0.76
N ALA A 640 3.27 -26.04 1.95
CA ALA A 640 4.51 -26.54 2.54
C ALA A 640 4.38 -28.02 2.93
N SER A 641 5.37 -28.82 2.54
CA SER A 641 5.55 -30.21 2.94
C SER A 641 6.88 -30.46 3.67
N LEU A 642 7.77 -29.46 3.74
CA LEU A 642 9.05 -29.50 4.43
C LEU A 642 9.12 -28.43 5.51
N PHE A 643 9.45 -28.83 6.73
CA PHE A 643 9.52 -28.01 7.92
C PHE A 643 10.79 -28.29 8.72
N ASN A 644 11.04 -27.48 9.74
CA ASN A 644 11.96 -27.82 10.82
C ASN A 644 11.20 -28.37 12.05
N SER A 645 11.94 -28.76 13.09
CA SER A 645 11.40 -29.25 14.37
C SER A 645 10.48 -28.25 15.10
N GLU A 646 10.56 -26.96 14.79
CA GLU A 646 9.73 -25.89 15.37
C GLU A 646 8.53 -25.53 14.47
N ASN A 647 8.21 -26.38 13.49
CA ASN A 647 7.10 -26.19 12.53
C ASN A 647 7.20 -24.91 11.68
N LEU A 648 8.41 -24.42 11.40
CA LEU A 648 8.63 -23.37 10.42
C LEU A 648 8.87 -23.99 9.04
N PRO A 649 8.11 -23.60 8.00
CA PRO A 649 8.21 -24.19 6.67
C PRO A 649 9.44 -23.73 5.89
N ALA A 650 9.95 -24.60 5.04
CA ALA A 650 10.91 -24.24 4.00
C ALA A 650 10.26 -23.30 2.96
N PRO A 651 10.99 -22.29 2.44
CA PRO A 651 10.51 -21.42 1.37
C PRO A 651 10.42 -22.17 0.04
N THR A 652 9.57 -21.71 -0.89
CA THR A 652 9.70 -22.07 -2.31
C THR A 652 11.10 -21.75 -2.81
N PHE A 653 11.73 -22.67 -3.57
CA PHE A 653 13.06 -22.45 -4.14
C PHE A 653 13.23 -23.09 -5.52
N TYR A 654 14.20 -22.56 -6.27
CA TYR A 654 14.78 -23.14 -7.47
C TYR A 654 16.31 -23.12 -7.34
N LEU A 655 16.97 -24.24 -7.58
CA LEU A 655 18.43 -24.35 -7.55
C LEU A 655 18.95 -25.13 -8.75
N ASN A 656 20.05 -24.64 -9.33
CA ASN A 656 20.82 -25.42 -10.29
C ASN A 656 21.53 -26.57 -9.57
N ILE A 657 21.57 -27.73 -10.21
CA ILE A 657 22.23 -28.91 -9.65
C ILE A 657 23.71 -28.85 -10.00
N ILE A 658 24.55 -29.03 -8.98
CA ILE A 658 26.01 -29.07 -9.11
C ILE A 658 26.41 -30.53 -9.33
N ASN A 659 27.30 -30.75 -10.31
CA ASN A 659 27.85 -32.07 -10.64
C ASN A 659 29.04 -32.45 -9.75
#